data_AF-A0A0K1P5K2-F1
#
_entry.id   AF-A0A0K1P5K2-F1
#
_cell.length_a   1.000
_cell.length_b   1.000
_cell.length_c   1.000
_cell.angle_alpha   90.00
_cell.angle_beta   90.00
_cell.angle_gamma   90.00
#
_symmetry.space_group_name_H-M   'P 1'
#
loop_
_entity.id
_entity.type
_entity.pdbx_description
1 polymer ?
#
loop_
_entity_poly.entity_id
_entity_poly.type
_entity_poly.pdbx_seq_one_letter_code
_entity_poly.pdbx_strand_id
1 'polypeptide(L)'
;MKKLLTLLSTVSLIATTAQIVVACDSKYDQKDADGNSILVHFLEKLDGKADITAKDVLNKLINASSGVKNREKFSIDLLKMFNLSLVANSENNYGEGSSAKYKLDKTNPYYIYNLENIITERWKTLSSNVDRQIQNEKDKYKNDYAGKWEDEWKKMLVEKFSVYQTDTKDMDRDLLEQKYKADILLNDSSNNVSKTLLDVLLNTDQQGVTWVSKTTVQEKYKNLVAAGDDESKVQSILDSDKNILNQIYNSTKDSKEWVMNKTNDISTWNNLKTTIENTRDLKYDVPVDLTTFSSTDAASRKGFISNSQRFFLDKWYTSQSPLAISEITIPFADEHKFEDGVSWKSFENRTYTKYQAEIGLLLKSVKPSDSSSDNIWRRYMSEGTITNLLDGKATIKKYDKLLTLSNSSDYTQDLRDAVYDYVLRDKSSGVDLSSNEDISKIDDKVIQTFSRNANNVDSKFYAILGDGRLLLIDTSGLHIINIDGYKYLKESSTSKDKSLKTTKSLEDGLISTDTRKELENFKNFHKLTNNEKIAYIQTEVELSNGVKYYDDLNKNITNRYLKYLTNTSLIKGIDGAATSFDAMSEVKDWVKIESSTDVSKYSWSTSVFEYFKTISIDGKNKVSDQKDFINQFIEFKKDESAGDEDIATALENKFNSMLNTVQSIVDSAPSNAFVNEFNKRNEEIKKQSDKSDYPKRIIEGKDLFDDNLKSIANKKFWKPGDKATEDVQAMSLNYLNVEFINIYYKNYSFYRGDK
;
A
#
# COMPACT_ATOMS: atom_id res chain seq x y z
N MET A 1 4.08 42.39 -5.14
CA MET A 1 4.92 42.30 -3.92
C MET A 1 4.11 42.25 -2.63
N LYS A 2 3.64 43.34 -2.01
CA LYS A 2 2.88 43.27 -0.73
C LYS A 2 1.66 42.33 -0.76
N LYS A 3 0.80 42.43 -1.80
CA LYS A 3 -0.34 41.49 -1.97
C LYS A 3 0.07 40.02 -2.14
N LEU A 4 1.19 39.74 -2.79
CA LEU A 4 1.73 38.37 -2.97
C LEU A 4 2.29 37.84 -1.65
N LEU A 5 3.10 38.64 -0.94
CA LEU A 5 3.60 38.29 0.40
C LEU A 5 2.44 38.13 1.38
N THR A 6 1.38 38.96 1.30
CA THR A 6 0.15 38.80 2.09
C THR A 6 -0.63 37.56 1.69
N LEU A 7 -0.75 37.20 0.41
CA LEU A 7 -1.38 35.95 -0.06
C LEU A 7 -0.54 34.71 0.26
N LEU A 8 0.79 34.83 0.30
CA LEU A 8 1.68 33.76 0.71
C LEU A 8 1.70 33.59 2.24
N SER A 9 1.58 34.69 3.00
CA SER A 9 1.55 34.70 4.47
C SER A 9 0.18 34.42 5.09
N THR A 10 -0.92 34.75 4.40
CA THR A 10 -2.30 34.37 4.78
C THR A 10 -2.67 32.95 4.35
N VAL A 11 -1.78 32.27 3.62
CA VAL A 11 -1.90 30.86 3.24
C VAL A 11 -0.97 30.01 4.13
N SER A 12 -1.02 30.24 5.44
CA SER A 12 -0.99 29.10 6.35
C SER A 12 -2.21 28.25 5.97
N LEU A 13 -2.05 26.95 5.82
CA LEU A 13 -3.16 26.03 5.62
C LEU A 13 -4.17 26.25 6.76
N ILE A 14 -5.19 27.08 6.54
CA ILE A 14 -6.42 27.08 7.31
C ILE A 14 -7.50 26.78 6.30
N ALA A 15 -8.12 25.62 6.44
CA ALA A 15 -9.39 25.31 5.86
C ALA A 15 -10.42 26.23 6.50
N THR A 16 -10.43 27.48 6.05
CA THR A 16 -11.54 28.38 6.22
C THR A 16 -12.05 28.70 4.82
N THR A 17 -13.28 28.27 4.53
CA THR A 17 -14.13 28.95 3.55
C THR A 17 -14.48 30.33 4.12
N ALA A 18 -13.50 31.22 4.21
CA ALA A 18 -13.74 32.63 4.48
C ALA A 18 -13.64 33.36 3.14
N GLN A 19 -14.76 33.97 2.74
CA GLN A 19 -14.88 34.80 1.55
C GLN A 19 -13.84 35.93 1.61
N ILE A 20 -12.69 35.76 0.95
CA ILE A 20 -11.82 36.88 0.62
C ILE A 20 -12.36 37.46 -0.69
N VAL A 21 -13.25 38.45 -0.57
CA VAL A 21 -13.59 39.33 -1.70
C VAL A 21 -12.36 40.18 -1.99
N VAL A 22 -11.48 39.69 -2.85
CA VAL A 22 -10.49 40.54 -3.53
C VAL A 22 -11.19 41.12 -4.74
N ALA A 23 -11.75 42.33 -4.59
CA ALA A 23 -12.13 43.13 -5.73
C ALA A 23 -10.86 43.52 -6.51
N CYS A 24 -10.64 42.90 -7.67
CA CYS A 24 -9.72 43.37 -8.71
C CYS A 24 -10.31 42.97 -10.08
N ASP A 25 -10.30 43.93 -11.01
CA ASP A 25 -11.01 44.01 -12.30
C ASP A 25 -11.08 42.76 -13.19
N SER A 26 -12.16 42.73 -13.98
CA SER A 26 -12.60 41.77 -15.01
C SER A 26 -11.65 41.52 -16.20
N LYS A 27 -10.36 41.85 -16.08
CA LYS A 27 -9.34 41.63 -17.14
C LYS A 27 -8.57 40.31 -17.03
N TYR A 28 -8.80 39.51 -15.99
CA TYR A 28 -8.05 38.27 -15.74
C TYR A 28 -8.84 36.98 -15.97
N ASP A 29 -10.07 37.08 -16.49
CA ASP A 29 -10.91 35.93 -16.85
C ASP A 29 -10.41 35.25 -18.14
N GLN A 30 -9.36 34.44 -18.04
CA GLN A 30 -9.13 33.36 -19.00
C GLN A 30 -9.90 32.13 -18.52
N LYS A 31 -10.83 31.65 -19.36
CA LYS A 31 -11.62 30.44 -19.10
C LYS A 31 -10.70 29.22 -19.08
N ASP A 32 -10.63 28.54 -17.95
CA ASP A 32 -10.30 27.12 -17.91
C ASP A 32 -11.56 26.40 -17.42
N ALA A 33 -12.25 25.74 -18.34
CA ALA A 33 -13.45 24.95 -18.03
C ALA A 33 -13.09 23.58 -17.43
N ASP A 34 -11.83 23.14 -17.55
CA ASP A 34 -11.43 21.76 -17.31
C ASP A 34 -10.43 21.60 -16.16
N GLY A 35 -9.87 22.70 -15.67
CA GLY A 35 -8.85 22.64 -14.62
C GLY A 35 -7.65 21.84 -15.11
N ASN A 36 -6.75 22.48 -15.84
CA ASN A 36 -5.48 21.92 -16.33
C ASN A 36 -4.31 22.15 -15.34
N SER A 37 -3.32 21.25 -15.33
CA SER A 37 -2.25 21.17 -14.31
C SER A 37 -1.45 22.47 -14.23
N ILE A 38 -1.42 23.12 -13.06
CA ILE A 38 -0.86 24.47 -12.88
C ILE A 38 0.64 24.51 -13.26
N LEU A 39 1.35 23.38 -13.12
CA LEU A 39 2.81 23.33 -13.18
C LEU A 39 3.42 22.78 -14.48
N VAL A 40 2.68 21.99 -15.26
CA VAL A 40 3.04 21.73 -16.67
C VAL A 40 3.24 23.06 -17.40
N HIS A 41 2.47 24.08 -16.98
CA HIS A 41 2.59 25.44 -17.45
C HIS A 41 3.79 26.23 -16.90
N PHE A 42 4.75 25.60 -16.22
CA PHE A 42 5.96 26.27 -15.70
C PHE A 42 7.28 25.57 -16.10
N LEU A 43 7.24 24.38 -16.71
CA LEU A 43 8.45 23.64 -17.10
C LEU A 43 9.07 24.18 -18.40
N GLU A 44 10.03 25.10 -18.33
CA GLU A 44 10.72 25.62 -19.53
C GLU A 44 11.58 24.58 -20.25
N LYS A 45 12.06 23.58 -19.51
CA LYS A 45 12.81 22.44 -20.04
C LYS A 45 12.44 21.16 -19.31
N LEU A 46 12.57 20.03 -20.01
CA LEU A 46 12.38 18.67 -19.48
C LEU A 46 13.67 18.07 -18.89
N ASP A 47 14.71 18.89 -18.74
CA ASP A 47 16.08 18.48 -18.37
C ASP A 47 16.34 18.47 -16.85
N GLY A 48 15.25 18.43 -16.08
CA GLY A 48 15.24 17.75 -14.79
C GLY A 48 15.26 18.64 -13.56
N LYS A 49 15.60 19.92 -13.61
CA LYS A 49 15.29 20.82 -12.49
C LYS A 49 13.99 21.56 -12.79
N ALA A 50 12.98 21.33 -11.96
CA ALA A 50 11.74 22.08 -12.05
C ALA A 50 12.01 23.55 -11.70
N ASP A 51 12.03 24.41 -12.71
CA ASP A 51 12.19 25.85 -12.56
C ASP A 51 10.83 26.50 -12.24
N ILE A 52 10.72 27.11 -11.06
CA ILE A 52 9.47 27.77 -10.62
C ILE A 52 9.74 29.22 -10.27
N THR A 53 9.11 30.16 -10.99
CA THR A 53 9.11 31.59 -10.63
C THR A 53 7.84 31.98 -9.88
N ALA A 54 7.91 33.06 -9.11
CA ALA A 54 6.81 33.47 -8.26
C ALA A 54 5.70 34.28 -8.93
N LYS A 55 6.03 34.95 -10.03
CA LYS A 55 5.07 35.70 -10.84
C LYS A 55 4.07 34.75 -11.52
N ASP A 56 4.53 33.56 -11.85
CA ASP A 56 3.75 32.54 -12.55
C ASP A 56 2.76 31.81 -11.64
N VAL A 57 3.18 31.52 -10.40
CA VAL A 57 2.33 30.96 -9.33
C VAL A 57 1.24 31.95 -8.90
N LEU A 58 1.55 33.26 -8.86
CA LEU A 58 0.61 34.33 -8.49
C LEU A 58 -0.56 34.45 -9.48
N ASN A 59 -0.27 34.49 -10.79
CA ASN A 59 -1.26 34.81 -11.82
C ASN A 59 -2.36 33.74 -11.95
N LYS A 60 -2.07 32.46 -11.67
CA LYS A 60 -3.07 31.36 -11.70
C LYS A 60 -3.78 31.11 -10.37
N LEU A 61 -3.13 31.39 -9.22
CA LEU A 61 -3.76 31.23 -7.91
C LEU A 61 -4.78 32.34 -7.58
N ILE A 62 -4.72 33.48 -8.26
CA ILE A 62 -5.58 34.66 -8.01
C ILE A 62 -6.92 34.62 -8.77
N ASN A 63 -7.14 33.70 -9.71
CA ASN A 63 -8.43 33.62 -10.40
C ASN A 63 -9.57 33.25 -9.45
N ALA A 64 -10.47 34.23 -9.24
CA ALA A 64 -11.36 34.35 -8.09
C ALA A 64 -12.47 33.28 -8.02
N SER A 65 -12.74 32.54 -9.10
CA SER A 65 -13.81 31.55 -9.16
C SER A 65 -13.38 30.12 -8.76
N SER A 66 -12.07 29.82 -8.70
CA SER A 66 -11.55 28.44 -8.55
C SER A 66 -10.42 28.27 -7.50
N GLY A 67 -10.16 29.28 -6.68
CA GLY A 67 -8.96 29.38 -5.83
C GLY A 67 -8.68 28.23 -4.85
N VAL A 68 -9.68 27.56 -4.28
CA VAL A 68 -9.46 26.44 -3.34
C VAL A 68 -9.07 25.16 -4.06
N LYS A 69 -9.81 24.77 -5.11
CA LYS A 69 -9.46 23.62 -5.97
C LYS A 69 -8.09 23.78 -6.63
N ASN A 70 -7.74 25.01 -7.00
CA ASN A 70 -6.43 25.34 -7.57
C ASN A 70 -5.28 25.18 -6.54
N ARG A 71 -5.53 25.32 -5.23
CA ARG A 71 -4.50 25.15 -4.18
C ARG A 71 -4.18 23.69 -3.86
N GLU A 72 -5.20 22.83 -3.73
CA GLU A 72 -4.99 21.39 -3.51
C GLU A 72 -4.28 20.77 -4.72
N LYS A 73 -4.75 21.13 -5.92
CA LYS A 73 -4.14 20.71 -7.17
C LYS A 73 -2.69 21.15 -7.33
N PHE A 74 -2.37 22.39 -6.95
CA PHE A 74 -1.00 22.89 -6.94
C PHE A 74 -0.07 22.02 -6.09
N SER A 75 -0.56 21.48 -4.97
CA SER A 75 0.22 20.60 -4.10
C SER A 75 0.61 19.29 -4.76
N ILE A 76 -0.36 18.67 -5.43
CA ILE A 76 -0.18 17.41 -6.17
C ILE A 76 0.75 17.63 -7.35
N ASP A 77 0.53 18.73 -8.07
CA ASP A 77 1.34 19.05 -9.23
C ASP A 77 2.81 19.19 -8.77
N LEU A 78 3.09 19.82 -7.61
CA LEU A 78 4.48 20.02 -7.15
C LEU A 78 5.14 18.69 -6.80
N LEU A 79 4.37 17.75 -6.23
CA LEU A 79 4.83 16.38 -6.00
C LEU A 79 5.06 15.61 -7.30
N LYS A 80 4.23 15.82 -8.32
CA LYS A 80 4.47 15.26 -9.66
C LYS A 80 5.72 15.85 -10.30
N MET A 81 5.98 17.15 -10.13
CA MET A 81 7.24 17.78 -10.57
C MET A 81 8.46 17.23 -9.84
N PHE A 82 8.36 17.01 -8.52
CA PHE A 82 9.41 16.33 -7.76
C PHE A 82 9.71 14.96 -8.37
N ASN A 83 8.68 14.15 -8.65
CA ASN A 83 8.86 12.85 -9.28
C ASN A 83 9.49 12.94 -10.68
N LEU A 84 9.03 13.89 -11.51
CA LEU A 84 9.61 14.17 -12.81
C LEU A 84 11.09 14.51 -12.69
N SER A 85 11.44 15.45 -11.81
CA SER A 85 12.84 15.83 -11.55
C SER A 85 13.68 14.64 -11.10
N LEU A 86 13.17 13.85 -10.15
CA LEU A 86 13.86 12.68 -9.62
C LEU A 86 14.27 11.69 -10.72
N VAL A 87 13.37 11.43 -11.66
CA VAL A 87 13.58 10.46 -12.74
C VAL A 87 14.36 11.08 -13.91
N ALA A 88 14.03 12.31 -14.31
CA ALA A 88 14.70 12.98 -15.41
C ALA A 88 16.18 13.28 -15.11
N ASN A 89 16.52 13.54 -13.84
CA ASN A 89 17.89 13.78 -13.37
C ASN A 89 18.54 12.55 -12.72
N SER A 90 18.02 11.34 -12.88
CA SER A 90 18.55 10.19 -12.15
C SER A 90 20.05 9.97 -12.38
N GLU A 91 20.55 10.22 -13.59
CA GLU A 91 21.98 10.14 -13.94
C GLU A 91 22.81 11.22 -13.21
N ASN A 92 22.30 12.46 -13.17
CA ASN A 92 22.95 13.58 -12.47
C ASN A 92 22.87 13.45 -10.94
N ASN A 93 21.84 12.81 -10.40
CA ASN A 93 21.62 12.69 -8.96
C ASN A 93 22.31 11.44 -8.39
N TYR A 94 22.25 10.34 -9.13
CA TYR A 94 22.59 9.01 -8.63
C TYR A 94 23.62 8.26 -9.47
N GLY A 95 23.95 8.76 -10.67
CA GLY A 95 24.95 8.15 -11.54
C GLY A 95 26.36 8.15 -10.96
N GLU A 96 27.20 7.30 -11.55
CA GLU A 96 28.62 7.20 -11.18
C GLU A 96 29.34 8.54 -11.44
N GLY A 97 30.04 9.05 -10.43
CA GLY A 97 30.75 10.35 -10.53
C GLY A 97 29.88 11.60 -10.33
N SER A 98 28.58 11.46 -10.02
CA SER A 98 27.72 12.62 -9.75
C SER A 98 28.18 13.44 -8.53
N SER A 99 28.09 14.77 -8.62
CA SER A 99 28.39 15.72 -7.54
C SER A 99 27.21 16.04 -6.60
N ALA A 100 26.08 15.34 -6.74
CA ALA A 100 24.91 15.57 -5.89
C ALA A 100 25.22 15.31 -4.41
N LYS A 101 24.69 16.16 -3.51
CA LYS A 101 24.88 16.06 -2.05
C LYS A 101 24.30 14.75 -1.51
N TYR A 102 23.07 14.44 -1.88
CA TYR A 102 22.35 13.25 -1.41
C TYR A 102 22.48 12.09 -2.39
N LYS A 103 22.97 10.96 -1.88
CA LYS A 103 23.16 9.70 -2.60
C LYS A 103 22.26 8.61 -2.04
N LEU A 104 21.95 7.60 -2.85
CA LEU A 104 21.22 6.43 -2.38
C LEU A 104 22.11 5.58 -1.44
N ASP A 105 21.58 5.28 -0.27
CA ASP A 105 22.18 4.43 0.74
C ASP A 105 21.92 2.96 0.40
N LYS A 106 22.92 2.33 -0.22
CA LYS A 106 22.88 0.91 -0.59
C LYS A 106 22.82 -0.03 0.61
N THR A 107 23.10 0.47 1.82
CA THR A 107 22.99 -0.30 3.07
C THR A 107 21.61 -0.21 3.71
N ASN A 108 20.75 0.69 3.22
CA ASN A 108 19.42 0.88 3.76
C ASN A 108 18.56 -0.38 3.59
N PRO A 109 17.81 -0.81 4.61
CA PRO A 109 16.98 -2.01 4.51
C PRO A 109 15.88 -1.98 3.44
N TYR A 110 15.46 -0.79 3.00
CA TYR A 110 14.46 -0.60 1.94
C TYR A 110 15.08 -0.36 0.54
N TYR A 111 16.41 -0.32 0.44
CA TYR A 111 17.08 -0.11 -0.84
C TYR A 111 16.90 -1.31 -1.77
N ILE A 112 16.54 -1.02 -3.03
CA ILE A 112 16.50 -2.00 -4.12
C ILE A 112 17.87 -2.03 -4.79
N TYR A 113 18.39 -3.22 -5.08
CA TYR A 113 19.62 -3.37 -5.84
C TYR A 113 19.57 -2.64 -7.19
N ASN A 114 20.63 -1.90 -7.50
CA ASN A 114 20.82 -1.19 -8.78
C ASN A 114 19.73 -0.15 -9.11
N LEU A 115 19.08 0.42 -8.09
CA LEU A 115 17.95 1.34 -8.27
C LEU A 115 18.31 2.55 -9.14
N GLU A 116 19.53 3.06 -9.04
CA GLU A 116 20.01 4.22 -9.81
C GLU A 116 19.94 3.96 -11.32
N ASN A 117 20.45 2.80 -11.74
CA ASN A 117 20.45 2.41 -13.15
C ASN A 117 19.04 2.05 -13.62
N ILE A 118 18.24 1.36 -12.79
CA ILE A 118 16.85 1.02 -13.10
C ILE A 118 16.05 2.29 -13.41
N ILE A 119 16.15 3.33 -12.57
CA ILE A 119 15.42 4.59 -12.79
C ILE A 119 15.91 5.28 -14.08
N THR A 120 17.22 5.28 -14.31
CA THR A 120 17.82 5.90 -15.51
C THR A 120 17.37 5.23 -16.81
N GLU A 121 17.33 3.90 -16.85
CA GLU A 121 16.83 3.15 -18.01
C GLU A 121 15.32 3.33 -18.21
N ARG A 122 14.56 3.37 -17.12
CA ARG A 122 13.11 3.61 -17.15
C ARG A 122 12.77 5.00 -17.65
N TRP A 123 13.56 6.01 -17.29
CA TRP A 123 13.42 7.36 -17.85
C TRP A 123 13.63 7.37 -19.36
N LYS A 124 14.74 6.78 -19.84
CA LYS A 124 15.06 6.71 -21.28
C LYS A 124 13.92 6.04 -22.06
N THR A 125 13.41 4.92 -21.53
CA THR A 125 12.28 4.19 -22.11
C THR A 125 10.98 5.01 -22.11
N LEU A 126 10.64 5.64 -20.99
CA LEU A 126 9.43 6.46 -20.84
C LEU A 126 9.45 7.66 -21.79
N SER A 127 10.56 8.41 -21.81
CA SER A 127 10.73 9.58 -22.67
C SER A 127 10.58 9.21 -24.14
N SER A 128 11.19 8.10 -24.57
CA SER A 128 11.05 7.58 -25.94
C SER A 128 9.62 7.14 -26.27
N ASN A 129 8.91 6.51 -25.32
CA ASN A 129 7.51 6.14 -25.49
C ASN A 129 6.59 7.36 -25.67
N VAL A 130 6.83 8.43 -24.90
CA VAL A 130 6.09 9.69 -25.04
C VAL A 130 6.40 10.35 -26.39
N ASP A 131 7.66 10.36 -26.82
CA ASP A 131 8.02 10.90 -28.15
C ASP A 131 7.29 10.14 -29.27
N ARG A 132 7.21 8.81 -29.17
CA ARG A 132 6.44 7.98 -30.10
C ARG A 132 4.94 8.27 -30.03
N GLN A 133 4.38 8.49 -28.84
CA GLN A 133 2.97 8.87 -28.68
C GLN A 133 2.68 10.19 -29.40
N ILE A 134 3.48 11.22 -29.18
CA ILE A 134 3.34 12.53 -29.84
C ILE A 134 3.48 12.37 -31.35
N GLN A 135 4.43 11.56 -31.81
CA GLN A 135 4.61 11.32 -33.24
C GLN A 135 3.40 10.63 -33.87
N ASN A 136 2.84 9.61 -33.22
CA ASN A 136 1.62 8.94 -33.67
C ASN A 136 0.42 9.89 -33.72
N GLU A 137 0.29 10.79 -32.75
CA GLU A 137 -0.74 11.83 -32.75
C GLU A 137 -0.53 12.81 -33.92
N LYS A 138 0.69 13.28 -34.16
CA LYS A 138 1.02 14.11 -35.33
C LYS A 138 0.67 13.40 -36.64
N ASP A 139 0.96 12.11 -36.76
CA ASP A 139 0.64 11.33 -37.96
C ASP A 139 -0.87 11.13 -38.13
N LYS A 140 -1.63 11.03 -37.04
CA LYS A 140 -3.10 11.10 -37.09
C LYS A 140 -3.58 12.47 -37.62
N TYR A 141 -3.02 13.57 -37.14
CA TYR A 141 -3.35 14.90 -37.67
C TYR A 141 -3.00 15.03 -39.16
N LYS A 142 -1.88 14.47 -39.62
CA LYS A 142 -1.51 14.43 -41.04
C LYS A 142 -2.55 13.71 -41.88
N ASN A 143 -3.09 12.61 -41.37
CA ASN A 143 -4.12 11.83 -42.07
C ASN A 143 -5.48 12.54 -42.05
N ASP A 144 -5.89 13.08 -40.90
CA ASP A 144 -7.22 13.68 -40.69
C ASP A 144 -7.35 15.05 -41.38
N TYR A 145 -6.27 15.83 -41.43
CA TYR A 145 -6.29 17.22 -41.90
C TYR A 145 -5.42 17.49 -43.15
N ALA A 146 -4.76 16.45 -43.69
CA ALA A 146 -3.93 16.53 -44.89
C ALA A 146 -2.99 17.75 -44.87
N GLY A 147 -2.92 18.56 -45.93
CA GLY A 147 -2.03 19.73 -46.02
C GLY A 147 -2.24 20.83 -44.97
N LYS A 148 -3.31 20.77 -44.15
CA LYS A 148 -3.59 21.72 -43.05
C LYS A 148 -3.20 21.19 -41.67
N TRP A 149 -2.62 19.99 -41.59
CA TRP A 149 -2.35 19.33 -40.31
C TRP A 149 -1.45 20.14 -39.37
N GLU A 150 -0.46 20.87 -39.91
CA GLU A 150 0.42 21.70 -39.09
C GLU A 150 -0.34 22.85 -38.44
N ASP A 151 -1.26 23.48 -39.18
CA ASP A 151 -2.07 24.58 -38.65
C ASP A 151 -3.02 24.08 -37.57
N GLU A 152 -3.64 22.92 -37.75
CA GLU A 152 -4.52 22.30 -36.75
C GLU A 152 -3.74 21.82 -35.52
N TRP A 153 -2.53 21.30 -35.70
CA TRP A 153 -1.62 20.95 -34.60
C TRP A 153 -1.22 22.19 -33.79
N LYS A 154 -0.84 23.27 -34.48
CA LYS A 154 -0.51 24.57 -33.86
C LYS A 154 -1.69 25.16 -33.09
N LYS A 155 -2.90 25.11 -33.68
CA LYS A 155 -4.13 25.53 -33.00
C LYS A 155 -4.39 24.74 -31.74
N MET A 156 -4.27 23.41 -31.79
CA MET A 156 -4.43 22.55 -30.62
C MET A 156 -3.44 22.92 -29.51
N LEU A 157 -2.16 23.12 -29.85
CA LEU A 157 -1.14 23.53 -28.88
C LEU A 157 -1.46 24.89 -28.25
N VAL A 158 -1.83 25.89 -29.06
CA VAL A 158 -2.20 27.24 -28.57
C VAL A 158 -3.48 27.19 -27.73
N GLU A 159 -4.46 26.37 -28.10
CA GLU A 159 -5.70 26.19 -27.33
C GLU A 159 -5.41 25.56 -25.96
N LYS A 160 -4.57 24.51 -25.91
CA LYS A 160 -4.17 23.87 -24.66
C LYS A 160 -3.26 24.74 -23.79
N PHE A 161 -2.44 25.59 -24.39
CA PHE A 161 -1.39 26.35 -23.72
C PHE A 161 -1.54 27.87 -23.90
N SER A 162 -2.79 28.34 -23.94
CA SER A 162 -3.17 29.73 -24.26
C SER A 162 -2.61 30.80 -23.31
N VAL A 163 -2.09 30.36 -22.16
CA VAL A 163 -1.44 31.21 -21.15
C VAL A 163 -0.09 31.75 -21.64
N TYR A 164 0.59 31.03 -22.53
CA TYR A 164 1.88 31.47 -23.07
C TYR A 164 1.71 32.26 -24.36
N GLN A 165 0.81 31.81 -25.22
CA GLN A 165 0.62 32.35 -26.55
C GLN A 165 -0.86 32.28 -26.91
N THR A 166 -1.39 33.37 -27.44
CA THR A 166 -2.84 33.51 -27.70
C THR A 166 -3.20 33.31 -29.17
N ASP A 167 -2.19 33.21 -30.04
CA ASP A 167 -2.36 32.94 -31.46
C ASP A 167 -1.22 32.07 -32.00
N THR A 168 -1.41 31.57 -33.22
CA THR A 168 -0.47 30.70 -33.92
C THR A 168 0.55 31.45 -34.77
N LYS A 169 0.51 32.80 -34.84
CA LYS A 169 1.33 33.58 -35.77
C LYS A 169 2.75 33.77 -35.27
N ASP A 170 2.90 34.13 -34.00
CA ASP A 170 4.19 34.35 -33.35
C ASP A 170 4.51 33.23 -32.34
N MET A 171 4.00 32.02 -32.61
CA MET A 171 4.10 30.92 -31.68
C MET A 171 5.49 30.29 -31.62
N ASP A 172 5.93 29.91 -30.42
CA ASP A 172 7.13 29.13 -30.16
C ASP A 172 6.71 27.66 -30.12
N ARG A 173 6.76 27.03 -31.29
CA ARG A 173 6.33 25.65 -31.47
C ARG A 173 7.12 24.70 -30.59
N ASP A 174 8.43 24.87 -30.49
CA ASP A 174 9.30 23.97 -29.76
C ASP A 174 9.00 24.04 -28.26
N LEU A 175 8.78 25.25 -27.74
CA LEU A 175 8.31 25.46 -26.37
C LEU A 175 6.99 24.73 -26.12
N LEU A 176 5.96 24.97 -26.94
CA LEU A 176 4.64 24.37 -26.71
C LEU A 176 4.63 22.85 -26.88
N GLU A 177 5.43 22.29 -27.80
CA GLU A 177 5.60 20.83 -27.93
C GLU A 177 6.32 20.24 -26.72
N GLN A 178 7.30 20.95 -26.13
CA GLN A 178 7.91 20.53 -24.86
C GLN A 178 6.93 20.59 -23.68
N LYS A 179 6.07 21.61 -23.62
CA LYS A 179 4.97 21.67 -22.63
C LYS A 179 3.99 20.51 -22.81
N TYR A 180 3.69 20.15 -24.06
CA TYR A 180 2.83 19.00 -24.35
C TYR A 180 3.46 17.69 -23.88
N LYS A 181 4.75 17.48 -24.16
CA LYS A 181 5.50 16.32 -23.64
C LYS A 181 5.51 16.28 -22.11
N ALA A 182 5.71 17.43 -21.46
CA ALA A 182 5.64 17.54 -20.00
C ALA A 182 4.26 17.19 -19.43
N ASP A 183 3.19 17.59 -20.12
CA ASP A 183 1.81 17.25 -19.73
C ASP A 183 1.58 15.75 -19.71
N ILE A 184 1.99 15.06 -20.78
CA ILE A 184 1.90 13.60 -20.88
C ILE A 184 2.69 12.94 -19.75
N LEU A 185 3.95 13.36 -19.54
CA LEU A 185 4.82 12.83 -18.50
C LEU A 185 4.29 13.02 -17.07
N LEU A 186 3.48 14.07 -16.82
CA LEU A 186 2.94 14.36 -15.49
C LEU A 186 1.54 13.80 -15.26
N ASN A 187 0.72 13.72 -16.31
CA ASN A 187 -0.74 13.54 -16.17
C ASN A 187 -1.32 12.36 -16.97
N ASP A 188 -0.61 11.79 -17.95
CA ASP A 188 -1.16 10.71 -18.76
C ASP A 188 -1.45 9.46 -17.93
N SER A 189 -2.49 8.70 -18.26
CA SER A 189 -2.86 7.48 -17.50
C SER A 189 -1.86 6.32 -17.67
N SER A 190 -1.07 6.34 -18.74
CA SER A 190 -0.18 5.25 -19.17
C SER A 190 1.30 5.64 -19.14
N ASN A 191 1.65 6.80 -19.67
CA ASN A 191 3.02 7.25 -19.88
C ASN A 191 3.40 8.41 -18.94
N ASN A 192 3.09 8.28 -17.65
CA ASN A 192 3.48 9.26 -16.63
C ASN A 192 4.61 8.74 -15.71
N VAL A 193 5.37 9.69 -15.17
CA VAL A 193 6.54 9.43 -14.31
C VAL A 193 6.15 8.78 -12.99
N SER A 194 5.07 9.23 -12.38
CA SER A 194 4.63 8.72 -11.08
C SER A 194 4.28 7.23 -11.17
N LYS A 195 3.59 6.82 -12.24
CA LYS A 195 3.27 5.43 -12.53
C LYS A 195 4.54 4.62 -12.76
N THR A 196 5.47 5.16 -13.53
CA THR A 196 6.77 4.53 -13.79
C THR A 196 7.54 4.27 -12.48
N LEU A 197 7.54 5.24 -11.55
CA LEU A 197 8.16 5.06 -10.22
C LEU A 197 7.44 3.99 -9.41
N LEU A 198 6.12 4.02 -9.31
CA LEU A 198 5.36 2.97 -8.61
C LEU A 198 5.58 1.60 -9.27
N ASP A 199 5.70 1.53 -10.59
CA ASP A 199 5.98 0.28 -11.30
C ASP A 199 7.37 -0.28 -10.95
N VAL A 200 8.37 0.58 -10.79
CA VAL A 200 9.71 0.18 -10.33
C VAL A 200 9.70 -0.25 -8.87
N LEU A 201 9.02 0.51 -8.01
CA LEU A 201 9.09 0.34 -6.56
C LEU A 201 8.12 -0.71 -5.99
N LEU A 202 7.00 -0.96 -6.67
CA LEU A 202 5.90 -1.80 -6.16
C LEU A 202 5.47 -2.92 -7.10
N ASN A 203 5.40 -2.67 -8.41
CA ASN A 203 4.80 -3.64 -9.34
C ASN A 203 5.82 -4.58 -9.98
N THR A 204 7.07 -4.16 -10.12
CA THR A 204 8.16 -4.99 -10.63
C THR A 204 8.96 -5.53 -9.46
N ASP A 205 8.99 -6.85 -9.31
CA ASP A 205 9.90 -7.47 -8.35
C ASP A 205 11.32 -7.48 -8.92
N GLN A 206 12.12 -6.52 -8.47
CA GLN A 206 13.50 -6.29 -8.90
C GLN A 206 14.51 -7.23 -8.22
N GLN A 207 14.07 -8.11 -7.30
CA GLN A 207 14.94 -8.97 -6.48
C GLN A 207 14.77 -10.48 -6.77
N GLY A 208 14.40 -10.83 -8.01
CA GLY A 208 14.25 -12.22 -8.44
C GLY A 208 15.47 -12.84 -9.11
N VAL A 209 15.41 -14.15 -9.37
CA VAL A 209 16.38 -14.88 -10.21
C VAL A 209 15.65 -15.72 -11.24
N THR A 210 16.29 -15.94 -12.39
CA THR A 210 15.82 -16.94 -13.36
C THR A 210 16.39 -18.29 -12.98
N TRP A 211 15.55 -19.31 -12.88
CA TRP A 211 15.99 -20.64 -12.49
C TRP A 211 16.30 -21.56 -13.68
N VAL A 212 17.36 -22.35 -13.55
CA VAL A 212 17.67 -23.51 -14.38
C VAL A 212 17.27 -24.77 -13.61
N SER A 213 16.40 -25.60 -14.19
CA SER A 213 15.96 -26.83 -13.56
C SER A 213 17.11 -27.85 -13.48
N LYS A 214 17.10 -28.72 -12.46
CA LYS A 214 18.07 -29.83 -12.34
C LYS A 214 18.12 -30.69 -13.61
N THR A 215 16.99 -30.91 -14.28
CA THR A 215 16.91 -31.69 -15.52
C THR A 215 17.67 -31.00 -16.64
N THR A 216 17.48 -29.68 -16.79
CA THR A 216 18.23 -28.88 -17.76
C THR A 216 19.73 -28.87 -17.45
N VAL A 217 20.12 -28.81 -16.18
CA VAL A 217 21.55 -28.94 -15.79
C VAL A 217 22.11 -30.32 -16.14
N GLN A 218 21.34 -31.38 -15.94
CA GLN A 218 21.73 -32.75 -16.32
C GLN A 218 21.91 -32.89 -17.84
N GLU A 219 21.06 -32.26 -18.64
CA GLU A 219 21.19 -32.21 -20.11
C GLU A 219 22.45 -31.44 -20.53
N LYS A 220 22.69 -30.26 -19.93
CA LYS A 220 23.91 -29.47 -20.14
C LYS A 220 25.18 -30.29 -19.86
N TYR A 221 25.21 -30.99 -18.73
CA TYR A 221 26.32 -31.88 -18.39
C TYR A 221 26.48 -33.03 -19.39
N LYS A 222 25.38 -33.70 -19.78
CA LYS A 222 25.42 -34.78 -20.78
C LYS A 222 25.95 -34.30 -22.13
N ASN A 223 25.58 -33.09 -22.56
CA ASN A 223 26.06 -32.52 -23.82
C ASN A 223 27.59 -32.27 -23.78
N LEU A 224 28.11 -31.77 -22.66
CA LEU A 224 29.56 -31.60 -22.45
C LEU A 224 30.30 -32.95 -22.39
N VAL A 225 29.71 -33.97 -21.76
CA VAL A 225 30.28 -35.33 -21.76
C VAL A 225 30.25 -35.95 -23.16
N ALA A 226 29.17 -35.76 -23.91
CA ALA A 226 29.00 -36.30 -25.27
C ALA A 226 29.94 -35.65 -26.29
N ALA A 227 30.37 -34.41 -26.06
CA ALA A 227 31.43 -33.77 -26.84
C ALA A 227 32.79 -34.51 -26.71
N GLY A 228 32.97 -35.35 -25.68
CA GLY A 228 34.15 -36.18 -25.50
C GLY A 228 35.40 -35.34 -25.26
N ASP A 229 36.46 -35.65 -26.02
CA ASP A 229 37.75 -34.95 -25.98
C ASP A 229 37.89 -33.94 -27.15
N ASP A 230 36.80 -33.64 -27.86
CA ASP A 230 36.78 -32.63 -28.92
C ASP A 230 36.75 -31.22 -28.31
N GLU A 231 37.94 -30.65 -28.11
CA GLU A 231 38.13 -29.32 -27.50
C GLU A 231 37.34 -28.22 -28.22
N SER A 232 37.19 -28.30 -29.55
CA SER A 232 36.45 -27.30 -30.32
C SER A 232 34.95 -27.36 -30.03
N LYS A 233 34.39 -28.57 -29.92
CA LYS A 233 32.98 -28.74 -29.53
C LYS A 233 32.73 -28.34 -28.09
N VAL A 234 33.62 -28.71 -27.17
CA VAL A 234 33.53 -28.31 -25.76
C VAL A 234 33.56 -26.79 -25.66
N GLN A 235 34.54 -26.12 -26.27
CA GLN A 235 34.65 -24.67 -26.23
C GLN A 235 33.43 -23.98 -26.84
N SER A 236 32.91 -24.49 -27.97
CA SER A 236 31.68 -23.95 -28.56
C SER A 236 30.47 -24.03 -27.61
N ILE A 237 30.35 -25.09 -26.81
CA ILE A 237 29.28 -25.22 -25.81
C ILE A 237 29.51 -24.22 -24.67
N LEU A 238 30.75 -24.11 -24.18
CA LEU A 238 31.11 -23.15 -23.12
C LEU A 238 30.82 -21.71 -23.58
N ASP A 239 31.23 -21.32 -24.79
CA ASP A 239 31.00 -19.96 -25.31
C ASP A 239 29.52 -19.62 -25.47
N SER A 240 28.67 -20.63 -25.72
CA SER A 240 27.21 -20.46 -25.85
C SER A 240 26.50 -20.18 -24.52
N ASP A 241 27.08 -20.63 -23.39
CA ASP A 241 26.55 -20.40 -22.05
C ASP A 241 27.70 -20.20 -21.06
N LYS A 242 27.98 -18.92 -20.78
CA LYS A 242 29.09 -18.51 -19.91
C LYS A 242 28.98 -19.02 -18.48
N ASN A 243 27.80 -19.45 -18.03
CA ASN A 243 27.53 -19.88 -16.67
C ASN A 243 27.36 -21.40 -16.53
N ILE A 244 27.49 -22.17 -17.62
CA ILE A 244 27.21 -23.62 -17.63
C ILE A 244 28.01 -24.41 -16.58
N LEU A 245 29.31 -24.14 -16.42
CA LEU A 245 30.15 -24.84 -15.45
C LEU A 245 29.80 -24.49 -14.00
N ASN A 246 29.45 -23.22 -13.73
CA ASN A 246 28.95 -22.79 -12.43
C ASN A 246 27.61 -23.45 -12.11
N GLN A 247 26.69 -23.52 -13.07
CA GLN A 247 25.38 -24.15 -12.90
C GLN A 247 25.51 -25.66 -12.61
N ILE A 248 26.38 -26.37 -13.36
CA ILE A 248 26.66 -27.79 -13.12
C ILE A 248 27.25 -28.00 -11.72
N TYR A 249 28.27 -27.21 -11.35
CA TYR A 249 28.88 -27.33 -10.04
C TYR A 249 27.89 -27.05 -8.90
N ASN A 250 27.18 -25.92 -8.97
CA ASN A 250 26.23 -25.50 -7.94
C ASN A 250 25.06 -26.48 -7.80
N SER A 251 24.64 -27.17 -8.88
CA SER A 251 23.59 -28.18 -8.82
C SER A 251 23.97 -29.42 -7.99
N THR A 252 25.25 -29.60 -7.66
CA THR A 252 25.73 -30.64 -6.74
C THR A 252 25.65 -30.25 -5.26
N LYS A 253 25.39 -28.96 -4.97
CA LYS A 253 25.53 -28.36 -3.64
C LYS A 253 24.26 -27.65 -3.16
N ASP A 254 24.10 -27.54 -1.85
CA ASP A 254 23.09 -26.69 -1.21
C ASP A 254 23.34 -25.20 -1.52
N SER A 255 22.29 -24.37 -1.49
CA SER A 255 22.38 -22.95 -1.88
C SER A 255 23.35 -22.11 -1.04
N LYS A 256 23.72 -22.58 0.15
CA LYS A 256 24.77 -21.96 0.99
C LYS A 256 26.19 -22.11 0.44
N GLU A 257 26.43 -23.12 -0.39
CA GLU A 257 27.75 -23.45 -0.94
C GLU A 257 27.91 -22.98 -2.40
N TRP A 258 26.91 -22.31 -2.98
CA TRP A 258 26.98 -21.87 -4.37
C TRP A 258 27.98 -20.74 -4.57
N VAL A 259 28.80 -20.85 -5.62
CA VAL A 259 29.88 -19.92 -5.98
C VAL A 259 29.81 -19.52 -7.47
N MET A 260 30.49 -18.43 -7.84
CA MET A 260 30.64 -17.97 -9.25
C MET A 260 32.04 -18.22 -9.84
N ASN A 261 32.94 -18.84 -9.08
CA ASN A 261 34.38 -18.73 -9.34
C ASN A 261 34.91 -19.72 -10.40
N LYS A 262 34.05 -20.39 -11.18
CA LYS A 262 34.52 -21.27 -12.25
C LYS A 262 34.71 -20.47 -13.53
N THR A 263 35.95 -20.33 -13.97
CA THR A 263 36.26 -19.86 -15.32
C THR A 263 35.64 -20.83 -16.32
N ASN A 264 35.02 -20.28 -17.36
CA ASN A 264 34.28 -21.08 -18.33
C ASN A 264 35.22 -21.60 -19.43
N ASP A 265 36.15 -22.47 -19.03
CA ASP A 265 37.22 -23.00 -19.87
C ASP A 265 37.33 -24.53 -19.80
N ILE A 266 38.07 -25.10 -20.76
CA ILE A 266 38.27 -26.55 -20.91
C ILE A 266 38.96 -27.15 -19.67
N SER A 267 39.91 -26.44 -19.05
CA SER A 267 40.63 -26.93 -17.87
C SER A 267 39.67 -27.16 -16.70
N THR A 268 38.81 -26.18 -16.46
CA THR A 268 37.80 -26.20 -15.41
C THR A 268 36.73 -27.27 -15.68
N TRP A 269 36.33 -27.44 -16.95
CA TRP A 269 35.47 -28.53 -17.36
C TRP A 269 36.08 -29.89 -17.05
N ASN A 270 37.34 -30.14 -17.45
CA ASN A 270 38.01 -31.41 -17.21
C ASN A 270 38.09 -31.74 -15.72
N ASN A 271 38.39 -30.76 -14.87
CA ASN A 271 38.36 -30.94 -13.41
C ASN A 271 36.95 -31.29 -12.91
N LEU A 272 35.93 -30.55 -13.35
CA LEU A 272 34.55 -30.78 -12.92
C LEU A 272 34.00 -32.15 -13.38
N LYS A 273 34.34 -32.57 -14.61
CA LYS A 273 33.98 -33.87 -15.19
C LYS A 273 34.44 -35.03 -14.31
N THR A 274 35.65 -34.94 -13.73
CA THR A 274 36.18 -35.98 -12.81
C THR A 274 35.55 -35.96 -11.42
N THR A 275 34.92 -34.86 -11.01
CA THR A 275 34.32 -34.71 -9.67
C THR A 275 32.87 -35.24 -9.64
N ILE A 276 32.19 -35.30 -10.79
CA ILE A 276 30.81 -35.74 -10.91
C ILE A 276 30.81 -37.17 -11.45
N GLU A 277 30.61 -38.13 -10.55
CA GLU A 277 30.59 -39.56 -10.92
C GLU A 277 29.29 -39.94 -11.63
N ASN A 278 28.15 -39.33 -11.23
CA ASN A 278 26.85 -39.63 -11.80
C ASN A 278 25.99 -38.36 -12.01
N THR A 279 25.23 -38.32 -13.11
CA THR A 279 24.20 -37.28 -13.33
C THR A 279 23.18 -37.14 -12.19
N ARG A 280 22.98 -38.20 -11.38
CA ARG A 280 22.15 -38.16 -10.17
C ARG A 280 22.70 -37.28 -9.05
N ASP A 281 23.97 -36.90 -9.11
CA ASP A 281 24.59 -35.98 -8.16
C ASP A 281 24.18 -34.52 -8.40
N LEU A 282 23.63 -34.22 -9.59
CA LEU A 282 23.00 -32.95 -9.96
C LEU A 282 21.57 -32.93 -9.41
N LYS A 283 21.43 -32.49 -8.16
CA LYS A 283 20.21 -32.61 -7.35
C LYS A 283 19.38 -31.34 -7.31
N TYR A 284 20.03 -30.18 -7.40
CA TYR A 284 19.40 -28.89 -7.13
C TYR A 284 19.14 -28.12 -8.41
N ASP A 285 18.05 -27.36 -8.40
CA ASP A 285 17.88 -26.29 -9.38
C ASP A 285 18.76 -25.11 -8.96
N VAL A 286 19.27 -24.36 -9.94
CA VAL A 286 20.22 -23.27 -9.68
C VAL A 286 19.84 -22.02 -10.47
N PRO A 287 20.21 -20.81 -10.01
CA PRO A 287 20.05 -19.60 -10.80
C PRO A 287 20.86 -19.65 -12.09
N VAL A 288 20.37 -18.96 -13.13
CA VAL A 288 21.12 -18.73 -14.37
C VAL A 288 22.42 -17.97 -14.08
N ASP A 289 22.36 -17.00 -13.17
CA ASP A 289 23.44 -16.14 -12.75
C ASP A 289 23.26 -15.81 -11.25
N LEU A 290 24.36 -15.78 -10.50
CA LEU A 290 24.39 -15.43 -9.07
C LEU A 290 24.83 -13.99 -8.82
N THR A 291 25.20 -13.23 -9.85
CA THR A 291 25.68 -11.84 -9.73
C THR A 291 24.59 -10.82 -10.04
N THR A 292 23.52 -11.24 -10.72
CA THR A 292 22.48 -10.34 -11.23
C THR A 292 21.09 -10.83 -10.82
N PHE A 293 20.24 -9.87 -10.42
CA PHE A 293 18.81 -10.13 -10.27
C PHE A 293 18.11 -10.04 -11.63
N SER A 294 17.01 -10.76 -11.75
CA SER A 294 16.17 -10.84 -12.95
C SER A 294 14.71 -10.55 -12.61
N SER A 295 14.04 -9.83 -13.50
CA SER A 295 12.60 -9.57 -13.41
C SER A 295 11.74 -10.63 -14.11
N THR A 296 12.32 -11.55 -14.89
CA THR A 296 11.56 -12.38 -15.86
C THR A 296 10.84 -13.61 -15.29
N ASP A 297 11.36 -14.25 -14.24
CA ASP A 297 10.73 -15.45 -13.62
C ASP A 297 9.85 -15.09 -12.40
N ALA A 298 8.79 -14.32 -12.64
CA ALA A 298 7.93 -13.82 -11.56
C ALA A 298 7.14 -14.93 -10.84
N ALA A 299 6.85 -16.05 -11.53
CA ALA A 299 6.05 -17.14 -10.98
C ALA A 299 6.76 -17.86 -9.83
N SER A 300 8.07 -18.12 -9.94
CA SER A 300 8.84 -18.84 -8.91
C SER A 300 8.93 -18.10 -7.57
N ARG A 301 8.67 -16.79 -7.56
CA ARG A 301 8.83 -15.91 -6.40
C ARG A 301 7.55 -15.14 -6.06
N LYS A 302 6.40 -15.57 -6.59
CA LYS A 302 5.12 -14.91 -6.33
C LYS A 302 4.90 -14.77 -4.81
N GLY A 303 4.64 -13.54 -4.36
CA GLY A 303 4.41 -13.17 -2.95
C GLY A 303 5.68 -12.99 -2.10
N PHE A 304 6.87 -13.04 -2.71
CA PHE A 304 8.09 -12.48 -2.14
C PHE A 304 7.95 -10.94 -2.08
N ILE A 305 8.24 -10.36 -0.92
CA ILE A 305 8.20 -8.91 -0.71
C ILE A 305 9.61 -8.34 -0.85
N SER A 306 9.84 -7.63 -1.95
CA SER A 306 11.09 -6.89 -2.17
C SER A 306 11.28 -5.77 -1.14
N ASN A 307 12.52 -5.29 -1.02
CA ASN A 307 12.89 -4.26 -0.05
C ASN A 307 12.07 -2.95 -0.21
N SER A 308 11.77 -2.52 -1.44
CA SER A 308 10.89 -1.35 -1.64
C SER A 308 9.44 -1.65 -1.33
N GLN A 309 8.91 -2.79 -1.79
CA GLN A 309 7.53 -3.18 -1.47
C GLN A 309 7.31 -3.22 0.04
N ARG A 310 8.31 -3.67 0.80
CA ARG A 310 8.29 -3.64 2.25
C ARG A 310 8.13 -2.24 2.83
N PHE A 311 8.79 -1.22 2.28
CA PHE A 311 8.61 0.17 2.74
C PHE A 311 7.14 0.60 2.66
N PHE A 312 6.51 0.34 1.52
CA PHE A 312 5.10 0.68 1.31
C PHE A 312 4.16 -0.17 2.16
N LEU A 313 4.46 -1.46 2.31
CA LEU A 313 3.71 -2.38 3.16
C LEU A 313 3.77 -1.95 4.63
N ASP A 314 4.95 -1.64 5.16
CA ASP A 314 5.16 -1.17 6.54
C ASP A 314 4.44 0.18 6.76
N LYS A 315 4.51 1.11 5.79
CA LYS A 315 3.80 2.39 5.87
C LYS A 315 2.29 2.21 5.83
N TRP A 316 1.76 1.44 4.89
CA TRP A 316 0.35 1.10 4.78
C TRP A 316 -0.17 0.45 6.06
N TYR A 317 0.56 -0.54 6.59
CA TYR A 317 0.18 -1.28 7.79
C TYR A 317 -0.01 -0.36 9.01
N THR A 318 0.92 0.58 9.24
CA THR A 318 0.80 1.55 10.34
C THR A 318 -0.31 2.56 10.13
N SER A 319 -0.47 3.07 8.90
CA SER A 319 -1.47 4.08 8.57
C SER A 319 -2.90 3.53 8.60
N GLN A 320 -3.11 2.33 8.04
CA GLN A 320 -4.43 1.73 7.84
C GLN A 320 -4.86 0.81 8.99
N SER A 321 -3.90 0.31 9.79
CA SER A 321 -4.16 -0.65 10.88
C SER A 321 -5.03 -1.83 10.44
N PRO A 322 -4.63 -2.57 9.39
CA PRO A 322 -5.46 -3.56 8.74
C PRO A 322 -5.66 -4.80 9.60
N LEU A 323 -6.85 -5.39 9.56
CA LEU A 323 -7.25 -6.62 10.23
C LEU A 323 -7.90 -7.57 9.24
N ALA A 324 -7.43 -8.82 9.21
CA ALA A 324 -8.12 -9.90 8.52
C ALA A 324 -9.27 -10.38 9.39
N ILE A 325 -10.47 -10.47 8.80
CA ILE A 325 -11.64 -10.98 9.50
C ILE A 325 -12.39 -12.02 8.66
N SER A 326 -13.01 -12.95 9.35
CA SER A 326 -13.98 -13.90 8.81
C SER A 326 -15.21 -13.93 9.71
N GLU A 327 -16.36 -14.30 9.13
CA GLU A 327 -17.64 -14.11 9.80
C GLU A 327 -18.65 -15.21 9.48
N ILE A 328 -19.45 -15.55 10.49
CA ILE A 328 -20.70 -16.29 10.34
C ILE A 328 -21.85 -15.37 10.77
N THR A 329 -22.81 -15.12 9.90
CA THR A 329 -24.02 -14.35 10.21
C THR A 329 -25.23 -15.29 10.29
N ILE A 330 -25.96 -15.19 11.40
CA ILE A 330 -27.17 -15.95 11.67
C ILE A 330 -28.33 -14.95 11.62
N PRO A 331 -29.21 -15.03 10.60
CA PRO A 331 -30.30 -14.07 10.48
C PRO A 331 -31.33 -14.25 11.59
N PHE A 332 -32.07 -13.17 11.87
CA PHE A 332 -33.31 -13.26 12.65
C PHE A 332 -34.27 -14.26 12.00
N ALA A 333 -35.13 -14.87 12.82
CA ALA A 333 -36.15 -15.77 12.29
C ALA A 333 -37.24 -15.00 11.51
N ASP A 334 -38.06 -15.75 10.75
CA ASP A 334 -38.87 -15.29 9.61
C ASP A 334 -39.86 -14.12 9.85
N GLU A 335 -39.99 -13.60 11.07
CA GLU A 335 -40.94 -12.53 11.42
C GLU A 335 -40.42 -11.45 12.40
N HIS A 336 -39.16 -11.50 12.86
CA HIS A 336 -38.64 -10.49 13.80
C HIS A 336 -37.96 -9.32 13.10
N LYS A 337 -38.23 -8.10 13.58
CA LYS A 337 -37.51 -6.89 13.18
C LYS A 337 -36.54 -6.45 14.26
N PHE A 338 -35.40 -5.91 13.85
CA PHE A 338 -34.43 -5.30 14.77
C PHE A 338 -35.02 -4.10 15.54
N GLU A 339 -36.00 -3.42 14.93
CA GLU A 339 -36.70 -2.23 15.46
C GLU A 339 -37.59 -2.55 16.67
N ASP A 340 -38.01 -3.81 16.84
CA ASP A 340 -38.87 -4.29 17.93
C ASP A 340 -38.04 -4.73 19.16
N GLY A 341 -36.73 -4.48 19.15
CA GLY A 341 -35.77 -4.95 20.14
C GLY A 341 -35.33 -6.41 19.92
N VAL A 342 -34.18 -6.76 20.50
CA VAL A 342 -33.58 -8.10 20.32
C VAL A 342 -33.61 -8.92 21.62
N SER A 343 -34.19 -10.12 21.52
CA SER A 343 -34.25 -11.16 22.55
C SER A 343 -33.89 -12.52 21.95
N TRP A 344 -33.79 -13.57 22.77
CA TRP A 344 -33.57 -14.93 22.27
C TRP A 344 -34.72 -15.42 21.38
N LYS A 345 -35.95 -14.98 21.65
CA LYS A 345 -37.12 -15.24 20.80
C LYS A 345 -36.98 -14.66 19.39
N SER A 346 -36.13 -13.66 19.19
CA SER A 346 -35.83 -13.13 17.86
C SER A 346 -35.16 -14.16 16.95
N PHE A 347 -34.64 -15.23 17.53
CA PHE A 347 -34.07 -16.39 16.84
C PHE A 347 -34.97 -17.63 16.93
N GLU A 348 -36.26 -17.50 17.24
CA GLU A 348 -37.21 -18.63 17.24
C GLU A 348 -37.84 -18.81 15.84
N ASN A 349 -37.63 -19.96 15.21
CA ASN A 349 -38.20 -20.24 13.89
C ASN A 349 -39.48 -21.09 14.00
N ARG A 350 -40.59 -20.59 13.43
CA ARG A 350 -41.91 -21.26 13.47
C ARG A 350 -41.96 -22.58 12.69
N THR A 351 -41.12 -22.72 11.68
CA THR A 351 -41.08 -23.91 10.80
C THR A 351 -39.93 -24.86 11.16
N TYR A 352 -38.84 -24.33 11.69
CA TYR A 352 -37.64 -25.08 12.07
C TYR A 352 -37.36 -25.00 13.58
N THR A 353 -38.02 -25.86 14.35
CA THR A 353 -38.00 -25.84 15.83
C THR A 353 -36.63 -26.08 16.48
N LYS A 354 -35.65 -26.56 15.70
CA LYS A 354 -34.26 -26.77 16.17
C LYS A 354 -33.37 -25.54 16.04
N TYR A 355 -33.83 -24.46 15.40
CA TYR A 355 -33.00 -23.31 15.04
C TYR A 355 -32.20 -22.76 16.23
N GLN A 356 -32.86 -22.43 17.35
CA GLN A 356 -32.22 -21.94 18.57
C GLN A 356 -31.23 -22.93 19.19
N ALA A 357 -31.60 -24.21 19.27
CA ALA A 357 -30.73 -25.25 19.81
C ALA A 357 -29.46 -25.39 18.97
N GLU A 358 -29.58 -25.26 17.64
CA GLU A 358 -28.45 -25.33 16.71
C GLU A 358 -27.57 -24.09 16.73
N ILE A 359 -28.11 -22.91 17.06
CA ILE A 359 -27.29 -21.72 17.37
C ILE A 359 -26.40 -22.01 18.59
N GLY A 360 -26.97 -22.59 19.66
CA GLY A 360 -26.21 -22.97 20.86
C GLY A 360 -25.11 -24.01 20.55
N LEU A 361 -25.41 -25.00 19.71
CA LEU A 361 -24.42 -25.98 19.25
C LEU A 361 -23.30 -25.34 18.43
N LEU A 362 -23.65 -24.44 17.50
CA LEU A 362 -22.68 -23.72 16.69
C LEU A 362 -21.74 -22.91 17.59
N LEU A 363 -22.28 -22.10 18.51
CA LEU A 363 -21.51 -21.26 19.42
C LEU A 363 -20.59 -22.09 20.32
N LYS A 364 -21.05 -23.24 20.81
CA LYS A 364 -20.20 -24.18 21.53
C LYS A 364 -19.06 -24.71 20.66
N SER A 365 -19.34 -25.04 19.40
CA SER A 365 -18.34 -25.61 18.48
C SER A 365 -17.27 -24.61 18.04
N VAL A 366 -17.61 -23.32 17.98
CA VAL A 366 -16.69 -22.24 17.56
C VAL A 366 -16.13 -21.45 18.74
N LYS A 367 -16.50 -21.77 19.97
CA LYS A 367 -15.87 -21.17 21.15
C LYS A 367 -14.42 -21.64 21.25
N PRO A 368 -13.45 -20.73 21.39
CA PRO A 368 -12.05 -21.11 21.60
C PRO A 368 -11.89 -21.88 22.91
N SER A 369 -11.56 -23.16 22.82
CA SER A 369 -11.23 -24.02 23.97
C SER A 369 -9.92 -24.78 23.76
N ASP A 370 -9.57 -25.08 22.51
CA ASP A 370 -8.38 -25.79 22.06
C ASP A 370 -8.23 -25.66 20.52
N SER A 371 -7.25 -26.36 19.95
CA SER A 371 -7.01 -26.43 18.50
C SER A 371 -8.18 -27.02 17.70
N SER A 372 -9.12 -27.75 18.33
CA SER A 372 -10.27 -28.33 17.65
C SER A 372 -11.25 -27.25 17.19
N SER A 373 -11.46 -26.21 18.00
CA SER A 373 -12.34 -25.08 17.67
C SER A 373 -11.84 -24.29 16.45
N ASP A 374 -10.53 -24.09 16.34
CA ASP A 374 -9.88 -23.45 15.19
C ASP A 374 -10.01 -24.30 13.93
N ASN A 375 -9.91 -25.63 14.06
CA ASN A 375 -10.10 -26.54 12.93
C ASN A 375 -11.56 -26.53 12.44
N ILE A 376 -12.52 -26.45 13.35
CA ILE A 376 -13.94 -26.30 13.01
C ILE A 376 -14.19 -24.98 12.27
N TRP A 377 -13.66 -23.87 12.80
CA TRP A 377 -13.78 -22.55 12.15
C TRP A 377 -13.18 -22.57 10.74
N ARG A 378 -11.94 -23.06 10.61
CA ARG A 378 -11.27 -23.20 9.30
C ARG A 378 -12.05 -24.07 8.34
N ARG A 379 -12.67 -25.15 8.82
CA ARG A 379 -13.51 -26.03 8.00
C ARG A 379 -14.74 -25.29 7.48
N TYR A 380 -15.48 -24.59 8.34
CA TYR A 380 -16.63 -23.79 7.90
C TYR A 380 -16.24 -22.73 6.90
N MET A 381 -15.14 -22.02 7.15
CA MET A 381 -14.60 -21.10 6.16
C MET A 381 -14.29 -21.88 4.88
N SER A 382 -13.38 -22.84 4.89
CA SER A 382 -12.99 -23.66 3.73
C SER A 382 -14.17 -24.14 2.87
N GLU A 383 -15.19 -24.75 3.50
CA GLU A 383 -16.41 -25.29 2.87
C GLU A 383 -17.41 -24.20 2.44
N GLY A 384 -17.35 -23.01 3.02
CA GLY A 384 -18.30 -21.92 2.78
C GLY A 384 -19.73 -22.19 3.28
N THR A 385 -19.95 -23.29 4.00
CA THR A 385 -21.26 -23.70 4.51
C THR A 385 -21.12 -24.32 5.91
N ILE A 386 -22.22 -24.30 6.68
CA ILE A 386 -22.31 -24.96 7.98
C ILE A 386 -23.17 -26.21 7.82
N THR A 387 -22.53 -27.34 7.51
CA THR A 387 -23.24 -28.60 7.24
C THR A 387 -24.03 -29.08 8.46
N ASN A 388 -25.30 -29.46 8.26
CA ASN A 388 -26.22 -30.03 9.26
C ASN A 388 -26.60 -29.10 10.44
N LEU A 389 -26.51 -27.78 10.27
CA LEU A 389 -26.98 -26.81 11.26
C LEU A 389 -27.77 -25.68 10.59
N LEU A 390 -28.71 -25.11 11.35
CA LEU A 390 -29.45 -23.88 11.03
C LEU A 390 -30.25 -23.94 9.73
N ASP A 391 -30.58 -25.14 9.24
CA ASP A 391 -31.28 -25.36 7.95
C ASP A 391 -30.63 -24.60 6.78
N GLY A 392 -29.30 -24.45 6.81
CA GLY A 392 -28.55 -23.69 5.80
C GLY A 392 -28.80 -22.18 5.78
N LYS A 393 -29.48 -21.61 6.79
CA LYS A 393 -29.80 -20.17 6.85
C LYS A 393 -28.64 -19.28 7.26
N ALA A 394 -27.61 -19.82 7.90
CA ALA A 394 -26.43 -19.04 8.26
C ALA A 394 -25.56 -18.78 7.05
N THR A 395 -25.07 -17.54 6.92
CA THR A 395 -24.15 -17.14 5.85
C THR A 395 -22.72 -17.09 6.38
N ILE A 396 -21.79 -17.64 5.61
CA ILE A 396 -20.35 -17.55 5.87
C ILE A 396 -19.75 -16.50 4.96
N LYS A 397 -18.97 -15.58 5.52
CA LYS A 397 -18.26 -14.56 4.77
C LYS A 397 -16.76 -14.64 5.06
N LYS A 398 -15.99 -14.93 4.02
CA LYS A 398 -14.55 -14.65 3.97
C LYS A 398 -14.38 -13.35 3.24
N TYR A 399 -13.77 -12.38 3.90
CA TYR A 399 -13.54 -11.09 3.28
C TYR A 399 -12.32 -11.18 2.35
N ASP A 400 -12.48 -10.71 1.12
CA ASP A 400 -11.39 -10.52 0.15
C ASP A 400 -10.64 -9.21 0.38
N LYS A 401 -11.26 -8.29 1.12
CA LYS A 401 -10.68 -7.07 1.66
C LYS A 401 -10.25 -7.23 3.12
N LEU A 402 -9.36 -6.35 3.57
CA LEU A 402 -8.95 -6.22 4.97
C LEU A 402 -9.73 -5.10 5.66
N LEU A 403 -10.11 -5.30 6.91
CA LEU A 403 -10.76 -4.27 7.73
C LEU A 403 -9.70 -3.22 8.11
N THR A 404 -9.85 -1.99 7.65
CA THR A 404 -8.93 -0.87 7.95
C THR A 404 -9.64 0.24 8.72
N LEU A 405 -8.89 1.24 9.22
CA LEU A 405 -9.47 2.46 9.79
C LEU A 405 -10.15 3.33 8.71
N SER A 406 -9.69 3.27 7.45
CA SER A 406 -10.34 3.98 6.34
C SER A 406 -11.65 3.32 5.94
N ASN A 407 -12.69 4.11 5.60
CA ASN A 407 -14.02 3.59 5.23
C ASN A 407 -13.97 2.59 4.06
N SER A 408 -14.63 1.44 4.23
CA SER A 408 -14.93 0.49 3.17
C SER A 408 -16.42 0.11 3.25
N SER A 409 -17.04 -0.08 2.10
CA SER A 409 -18.42 -0.58 1.98
C SER A 409 -18.58 -2.06 2.34
N ASP A 410 -17.48 -2.80 2.49
CA ASP A 410 -17.52 -4.25 2.69
C ASP A 410 -17.97 -4.64 4.09
N TYR A 411 -17.83 -3.71 5.06
CA TYR A 411 -18.08 -3.93 6.49
C TYR A 411 -19.15 -2.98 7.01
N THR A 412 -19.99 -3.46 7.93
CA THR A 412 -20.87 -2.56 8.69
C THR A 412 -20.03 -1.74 9.68
N GLN A 413 -20.46 -0.51 9.95
CA GLN A 413 -19.77 0.33 10.94
C GLN A 413 -19.84 -0.29 12.34
N ASP A 414 -20.97 -0.92 12.71
CA ASP A 414 -21.12 -1.60 13.99
C ASP A 414 -20.09 -2.75 14.16
N LEU A 415 -19.85 -3.54 13.11
CA LEU A 415 -18.79 -4.56 13.10
C LEU A 415 -17.41 -3.93 13.31
N ARG A 416 -17.12 -2.89 12.53
CA ARG A 416 -15.83 -2.21 12.57
C ARG A 416 -15.55 -1.62 13.95
N ASP A 417 -16.54 -1.00 14.55
CA ASP A 417 -16.47 -0.39 15.88
C ASP A 417 -16.20 -1.45 16.96
N ALA A 418 -16.92 -2.57 16.92
CA ALA A 418 -16.70 -3.68 17.86
C ALA A 418 -15.30 -4.27 17.75
N VAL A 419 -14.80 -4.48 16.52
CA VAL A 419 -13.48 -5.05 16.27
C VAL A 419 -12.37 -4.12 16.73
N TYR A 420 -12.42 -2.82 16.37
CA TYR A 420 -11.38 -1.88 16.79
C TYR A 420 -11.45 -1.52 18.28
N ASP A 421 -12.63 -1.46 18.89
CA ASP A 421 -12.75 -1.35 20.36
C ASP A 421 -12.06 -2.54 21.04
N TYR A 422 -12.31 -3.76 20.56
CA TYR A 422 -11.68 -4.96 21.10
C TYR A 422 -10.16 -4.96 20.96
N VAL A 423 -9.63 -4.63 19.78
CA VAL A 423 -8.19 -4.69 19.47
C VAL A 423 -7.41 -3.55 20.14
N LEU A 424 -7.97 -2.34 20.18
CA LEU A 424 -7.26 -1.13 20.61
C LEU A 424 -7.49 -0.79 22.08
N ARG A 425 -8.62 -1.20 22.69
CA ARG A 425 -9.03 -0.76 24.03
C ARG A 425 -9.14 -1.88 25.07
N ASP A 426 -8.44 -2.99 24.86
CA ASP A 426 -8.36 -4.11 25.80
C ASP A 426 -9.74 -4.51 26.40
N LYS A 427 -10.76 -4.61 25.53
CA LYS A 427 -12.12 -5.14 25.81
C LYS A 427 -13.11 -4.23 26.55
N SER A 428 -12.87 -2.93 26.68
CA SER A 428 -13.65 -2.06 27.58
C SER A 428 -15.17 -1.95 27.30
N SER A 429 -15.64 -2.13 26.06
CA SER A 429 -17.06 -2.04 25.70
C SER A 429 -17.75 -3.39 25.46
N GLY A 430 -17.00 -4.49 25.66
CA GLY A 430 -17.48 -5.86 25.49
C GLY A 430 -17.79 -6.56 26.81
N VAL A 431 -18.60 -7.63 26.74
CA VAL A 431 -18.78 -8.58 27.84
C VAL A 431 -17.95 -9.84 27.59
N ASP A 432 -17.16 -10.28 28.55
CA ASP A 432 -16.34 -11.49 28.41
C ASP A 432 -17.17 -12.75 28.71
N LEU A 433 -17.39 -13.58 27.70
CA LEU A 433 -18.07 -14.88 27.78
C LEU A 433 -17.10 -16.07 27.65
N SER A 434 -15.79 -15.80 27.59
CA SER A 434 -14.77 -16.85 27.40
C SER A 434 -14.73 -17.84 28.56
N SER A 435 -14.99 -17.41 29.79
CA SER A 435 -15.06 -18.25 30.99
C SER A 435 -16.43 -18.92 31.22
N ASN A 436 -17.45 -18.61 30.43
CA ASN A 436 -18.78 -19.17 30.63
C ASN A 436 -18.84 -20.63 30.12
N GLU A 437 -18.83 -21.60 31.04
CA GLU A 437 -18.77 -23.03 30.73
C GLU A 437 -20.00 -23.55 29.96
N ASP A 438 -21.16 -22.88 30.06
CA ASP A 438 -22.43 -23.37 29.51
C ASP A 438 -22.98 -22.50 28.37
N ILE A 439 -22.11 -22.04 27.47
CA ILE A 439 -22.51 -21.24 26.30
C ILE A 439 -23.46 -21.98 25.34
N SER A 440 -23.57 -23.32 25.47
CA SER A 440 -24.59 -24.12 24.80
C SER A 440 -26.02 -23.74 25.17
N LYS A 441 -26.22 -23.07 26.31
CA LYS A 441 -27.49 -22.52 26.77
C LYS A 441 -27.50 -21.01 26.64
N ILE A 442 -27.16 -20.48 25.46
CA ILE A 442 -27.53 -19.10 25.14
C ILE A 442 -29.04 -19.00 25.34
N ASP A 443 -29.42 -18.20 26.32
CA ASP A 443 -30.79 -17.91 26.67
C ASP A 443 -31.00 -16.39 26.56
N ASP A 444 -32.19 -15.93 26.92
CA ASP A 444 -32.51 -14.51 26.97
C ASP A 444 -31.49 -13.72 27.80
N LYS A 445 -30.93 -14.28 28.88
CA LYS A 445 -29.97 -13.56 29.72
C LYS A 445 -28.67 -13.31 28.98
N VAL A 446 -28.13 -14.31 28.29
CA VAL A 446 -26.87 -14.14 27.53
C VAL A 446 -27.07 -13.14 26.40
N ILE A 447 -28.14 -13.27 25.60
CA ILE A 447 -28.44 -12.30 24.54
C ILE A 447 -28.61 -10.89 25.13
N GLN A 448 -29.35 -10.73 26.23
CA GLN A 448 -29.55 -9.43 26.87
C GLN A 448 -28.26 -8.76 27.35
N THR A 449 -27.18 -9.51 27.64
CA THR A 449 -25.90 -8.90 28.00
C THR A 449 -25.24 -8.11 26.87
N PHE A 450 -25.61 -8.35 25.60
CA PHE A 450 -25.03 -7.65 24.45
C PHE A 450 -26.03 -7.27 23.33
N SER A 451 -27.33 -7.51 23.52
CA SER A 451 -28.37 -7.28 22.50
C SER A 451 -28.79 -5.83 22.29
N ARG A 452 -27.97 -4.89 22.76
CA ARG A 452 -28.15 -3.44 22.64
C ARG A 452 -29.49 -2.88 23.18
N ASN A 453 -30.29 -3.68 23.89
CA ASN A 453 -31.66 -3.35 24.31
C ASN A 453 -31.74 -2.00 25.07
N ALA A 454 -32.67 -1.14 24.65
CA ALA A 454 -32.92 0.19 25.19
C ALA A 454 -33.09 0.24 26.72
N ASN A 455 -33.72 -0.79 27.28
CA ASN A 455 -34.12 -0.83 28.68
C ASN A 455 -33.09 -1.53 29.59
N ASN A 456 -32.04 -2.13 29.01
CA ASN A 456 -31.02 -2.82 29.79
C ASN A 456 -29.79 -1.92 30.00
N VAL A 457 -29.70 -1.32 31.19
CA VAL A 457 -28.60 -0.41 31.58
C VAL A 457 -27.21 -1.07 31.55
N ASP A 458 -27.15 -2.39 31.70
CA ASP A 458 -25.92 -3.18 31.85
C ASP A 458 -25.48 -3.87 30.54
N SER A 459 -26.32 -3.81 29.50
CA SER A 459 -25.97 -4.39 28.20
C SER A 459 -24.74 -3.72 27.59
N LYS A 460 -23.86 -4.54 27.01
CA LYS A 460 -22.65 -4.13 26.30
C LYS A 460 -22.90 -4.09 24.79
N PHE A 461 -21.95 -3.55 24.04
CA PHE A 461 -22.09 -3.41 22.59
C PHE A 461 -21.86 -4.73 21.85
N TYR A 462 -20.94 -5.54 22.35
CA TYR A 462 -20.58 -6.85 21.80
C TYR A 462 -20.19 -7.80 22.93
N ALA A 463 -20.10 -9.10 22.64
CA ALA A 463 -19.56 -10.10 23.56
C ALA A 463 -18.29 -10.74 23.01
N ILE A 464 -17.47 -11.31 23.90
CA ILE A 464 -16.17 -11.90 23.58
C ILE A 464 -16.25 -13.40 23.88
N LEU A 465 -16.07 -14.24 22.86
CA LEU A 465 -16.03 -15.69 23.03
C LEU A 465 -14.66 -16.22 23.46
N GLY A 466 -13.60 -15.46 23.19
CA GLY A 466 -12.20 -15.82 23.44
C GLY A 466 -11.34 -15.57 22.21
N ASP A 467 -10.01 -15.45 22.38
CA ASP A 467 -8.99 -15.43 21.31
C ASP A 467 -9.34 -14.74 19.97
N GLY A 468 -9.94 -13.55 20.03
CA GLY A 468 -10.26 -12.76 18.83
C GLY A 468 -11.59 -13.11 18.17
N ARG A 469 -12.43 -13.93 18.82
CA ARG A 469 -13.81 -14.20 18.43
C ARG A 469 -14.79 -13.32 19.20
N LEU A 470 -15.62 -12.60 18.46
CA LEU A 470 -16.62 -11.65 18.99
C LEU A 470 -18.02 -12.07 18.56
N LEU A 471 -19.01 -11.71 19.38
CA LEU A 471 -20.42 -11.74 19.03
C LEU A 471 -20.95 -10.32 18.95
N LEU A 472 -21.62 -10.01 17.85
CA LEU A 472 -22.29 -8.73 17.64
C LEU A 472 -23.71 -8.99 17.14
N ILE A 473 -24.65 -8.13 17.52
CA ILE A 473 -26.01 -8.16 16.98
C ILE A 473 -26.26 -6.83 16.28
N ASP A 474 -26.60 -6.91 14.99
CA ASP A 474 -27.03 -5.76 14.19
C ASP A 474 -28.34 -6.06 13.44
N THR A 475 -28.74 -5.18 12.53
CA THR A 475 -29.97 -5.28 11.74
C THR A 475 -30.11 -6.57 10.93
N SER A 476 -29.01 -7.26 10.65
CA SER A 476 -28.98 -8.49 9.85
C SER A 476 -28.98 -9.77 10.69
N GLY A 477 -28.78 -9.70 12.01
CA GLY A 477 -28.89 -10.84 12.92
C GLY A 477 -27.77 -10.93 13.95
N LEU A 478 -27.40 -12.17 14.32
CA LEU A 478 -26.26 -12.47 15.18
C LEU A 478 -25.02 -12.77 14.34
N HIS A 479 -23.96 -12.01 14.58
CA HIS A 479 -22.68 -12.11 13.92
C HIS A 479 -21.68 -12.78 14.84
N ILE A 480 -21.02 -13.82 14.35
CA ILE A 480 -19.86 -14.43 14.97
C ILE A 480 -18.67 -14.00 14.14
N ILE A 481 -17.85 -13.10 14.68
CA ILE A 481 -16.72 -12.48 13.99
C ILE A 481 -15.43 -13.11 14.52
N ASN A 482 -14.53 -13.51 13.63
CA ASN A 482 -13.19 -13.99 13.98
C ASN A 482 -12.14 -13.05 13.39
N ILE A 483 -11.28 -12.50 14.25
CA ILE A 483 -10.09 -11.78 13.81
C ILE A 483 -9.03 -12.80 13.44
N ASP A 484 -8.87 -13.03 12.14
CA ASP A 484 -7.94 -14.03 11.62
C ASP A 484 -6.50 -13.62 11.97
N GLY A 485 -5.74 -14.57 12.54
CA GLY A 485 -4.37 -14.33 12.99
C GLY A 485 -4.24 -13.49 14.27
N TYR A 486 -5.31 -13.32 15.06
CA TYR A 486 -5.28 -12.51 16.29
C TYR A 486 -4.17 -12.88 17.27
N LYS A 487 -3.79 -14.17 17.35
CA LYS A 487 -2.64 -14.62 18.16
C LYS A 487 -1.35 -13.87 17.80
N TYR A 488 -1.07 -13.68 16.51
CA TYR A 488 0.12 -12.96 16.05
C TYR A 488 0.02 -11.46 16.30
N LEU A 489 -1.18 -10.87 16.23
CA LEU A 489 -1.40 -9.46 16.57
C LEU A 489 -1.11 -9.21 18.05
N LYS A 490 -1.65 -10.07 18.92
CA LYS A 490 -1.41 -10.02 20.38
C LYS A 490 0.08 -10.18 20.70
N GLU A 491 0.76 -11.15 20.10
CA GLU A 491 2.21 -11.35 20.26
C GLU A 491 3.04 -10.20 19.69
N SER A 492 2.61 -9.59 18.58
CA SER A 492 3.34 -8.47 17.99
C SER A 492 3.35 -7.25 18.90
N SER A 493 2.27 -7.02 19.67
CA SER A 493 2.20 -5.91 20.62
C SER A 493 3.20 -6.02 21.79
N THR A 494 3.71 -7.22 22.07
CA THR A 494 4.68 -7.48 23.15
C THR A 494 6.10 -7.77 22.64
N SER A 495 6.31 -7.83 21.32
CA SER A 495 7.60 -8.11 20.71
C SER A 495 8.60 -6.97 20.98
N LYS A 496 9.79 -7.36 21.48
CA LYS A 496 10.91 -6.43 21.77
C LYS A 496 11.78 -6.16 20.54
N ASP A 497 11.71 -6.99 19.50
CA ASP A 497 12.53 -6.83 18.30
C ASP A 497 11.80 -5.97 17.26
N LYS A 498 11.77 -4.65 17.51
CA LYS A 498 11.34 -3.64 16.54
C LYS A 498 12.46 -3.27 15.55
N SER A 499 13.56 -4.04 15.49
CA SER A 499 14.66 -3.71 14.58
C SER A 499 14.25 -3.98 13.13
N LEU A 500 14.65 -3.06 12.24
CA LEU A 500 14.46 -3.21 10.81
C LEU A 500 15.55 -4.17 10.28
N LYS A 501 15.14 -5.37 9.86
CA LYS A 501 16.03 -6.37 9.26
C LYS A 501 16.13 -6.19 7.76
N THR A 502 17.31 -6.34 7.18
CA THR A 502 17.53 -6.17 5.73
C THR A 502 17.63 -7.51 5.04
N THR A 503 17.01 -7.66 3.87
CA THR A 503 17.43 -8.64 2.87
C THR A 503 18.69 -8.07 2.21
N LYS A 504 19.89 -8.52 2.61
CA LYS A 504 21.12 -8.10 1.92
C LYS A 504 21.00 -8.49 0.45
N SER A 505 21.05 -7.52 -0.45
CA SER A 505 20.90 -7.83 -1.89
C SER A 505 22.12 -8.59 -2.39
N LEU A 506 23.33 -8.01 -2.24
CA LEU A 506 24.60 -8.67 -2.57
C LEU A 506 25.52 -8.80 -1.36
N GLU A 507 26.39 -9.81 -1.42
CA GLU A 507 27.54 -10.09 -0.55
C GLU A 507 28.70 -10.55 -1.45
N ASP A 508 29.84 -9.85 -1.39
CA ASP A 508 31.02 -10.11 -2.24
C ASP A 508 30.71 -10.18 -3.75
N GLY A 509 29.78 -9.34 -4.22
CA GLY A 509 29.37 -9.29 -5.63
C GLY A 509 28.39 -10.38 -6.06
N LEU A 510 27.96 -11.25 -5.13
CA LEU A 510 27.00 -12.32 -5.35
C LEU A 510 25.70 -12.02 -4.63
N ILE A 511 24.57 -12.52 -5.13
CA ILE A 511 23.30 -12.50 -4.41
C ILE A 511 23.53 -13.16 -3.05
N SER A 512 23.17 -12.45 -1.98
CA SER A 512 23.49 -12.92 -0.64
C SER A 512 22.88 -14.30 -0.36
N THR A 513 23.55 -15.09 0.47
CA THR A 513 23.08 -16.42 0.86
C THR A 513 21.67 -16.39 1.45
N ASP A 514 21.35 -15.35 2.22
CA ASP A 514 20.03 -15.17 2.82
C ASP A 514 18.93 -14.98 1.78
N THR A 515 19.17 -14.12 0.79
CA THR A 515 18.24 -13.87 -0.32
C THR A 515 18.07 -15.11 -1.19
N ARG A 516 19.17 -15.81 -1.49
CA ARG A 516 19.14 -17.07 -2.27
C ARG A 516 18.28 -18.13 -1.61
N LYS A 517 18.48 -18.35 -0.30
CA LYS A 517 17.69 -19.33 0.47
C LYS A 517 16.21 -18.97 0.48
N GLU A 518 15.89 -17.68 0.65
CA GLU A 518 14.50 -17.23 0.65
C GLU A 518 13.84 -17.41 -0.72
N LEU A 519 14.50 -17.03 -1.81
CA LEU A 519 14.02 -17.27 -3.17
C LEU A 519 13.85 -18.77 -3.47
N GLU A 520 14.75 -19.62 -2.99
CA GLU A 520 14.64 -21.07 -3.10
C GLU A 520 13.42 -21.59 -2.31
N ASN A 521 13.16 -21.08 -1.10
CA ASN A 521 11.98 -21.42 -0.32
C ASN A 521 10.69 -21.03 -1.06
N PHE A 522 10.62 -19.84 -1.66
CA PHE A 522 9.48 -19.45 -2.50
C PHE A 522 9.28 -20.39 -3.67
N LYS A 523 10.36 -20.70 -4.37
CA LYS A 523 10.31 -21.62 -5.51
C LYS A 523 9.78 -22.99 -5.10
N ASN A 524 10.31 -23.55 -4.01
CA ASN A 524 9.93 -24.86 -3.52
C ASN A 524 8.49 -24.86 -2.99
N PHE A 525 8.06 -23.79 -2.32
CA PHE A 525 6.67 -23.59 -1.94
C PHE A 525 5.74 -23.61 -3.17
N HIS A 526 6.12 -22.94 -4.27
CA HIS A 526 5.28 -22.88 -5.46
C HIS A 526 5.17 -24.21 -6.22
N LYS A 527 6.09 -25.16 -6.00
CA LYS A 527 6.01 -26.54 -6.54
C LYS A 527 5.03 -27.43 -5.78
N LEU A 528 4.62 -27.05 -4.57
CA LEU A 528 3.68 -27.82 -3.78
C LEU A 528 2.29 -27.85 -4.41
N THR A 529 1.52 -28.88 -4.09
CA THR A 529 0.09 -28.94 -4.38
C THR A 529 -0.68 -27.87 -3.59
N ASN A 530 -1.88 -27.55 -4.05
CA ASN A 530 -2.76 -26.58 -3.38
C ASN A 530 -3.04 -26.93 -1.91
N ASN A 531 -3.31 -28.21 -1.62
CA ASN A 531 -3.58 -28.68 -0.26
C ASN A 531 -2.35 -28.56 0.66
N GLU A 532 -1.17 -28.88 0.13
CA GLU A 532 0.09 -28.69 0.85
C GLU A 532 0.34 -27.21 1.16
N LYS A 533 0.14 -26.31 0.19
CA LYS A 533 0.28 -24.85 0.40
C LYS A 533 -0.64 -24.36 1.51
N ILE A 534 -1.91 -24.77 1.51
CA ILE A 534 -2.87 -24.43 2.57
C ILE A 534 -2.37 -24.96 3.92
N ALA A 535 -1.97 -26.23 4.00
CA ALA A 535 -1.50 -26.83 5.24
C ALA A 535 -0.28 -26.07 5.80
N TYR A 536 0.76 -25.83 5.00
CA TYR A 536 1.99 -25.18 5.48
C TYR A 536 1.78 -23.73 5.91
N ILE A 537 0.87 -23.00 5.28
CA ILE A 537 0.59 -21.59 5.62
C ILE A 537 -0.39 -21.48 6.79
N GLN A 538 -1.46 -22.27 6.83
CA GLN A 538 -2.51 -22.12 7.84
C GLN A 538 -2.22 -22.90 9.13
N THR A 539 -1.57 -24.06 9.03
CA THR A 539 -1.36 -24.97 10.17
C THR A 539 0.08 -24.98 10.68
N GLU A 540 0.98 -24.21 10.07
CA GLU A 540 2.39 -24.04 10.48
C GLU A 540 3.15 -25.38 10.59
N VAL A 541 2.77 -26.38 9.77
CA VAL A 541 3.38 -27.71 9.79
C VAL A 541 4.85 -27.64 9.37
N GLU A 542 5.69 -28.36 10.11
CA GLU A 542 7.10 -28.56 9.76
C GLU A 542 7.26 -29.75 8.82
N LEU A 543 8.04 -29.59 7.75
CA LEU A 543 8.44 -30.69 6.89
C LEU A 543 9.42 -31.62 7.60
N SER A 544 9.51 -32.88 7.14
CA SER A 544 10.48 -33.86 7.67
C SER A 544 11.96 -33.45 7.49
N ASN A 545 12.24 -32.45 6.65
CA ASN A 545 13.56 -31.86 6.45
C ASN A 545 13.81 -30.60 7.29
N GLY A 546 12.91 -30.27 8.23
CA GLY A 546 13.01 -29.11 9.14
C GLY A 546 12.57 -27.76 8.54
N VAL A 547 12.03 -27.75 7.32
CA VAL A 547 11.53 -26.51 6.68
C VAL A 547 10.16 -26.13 7.24
N LYS A 548 10.00 -24.87 7.62
CA LYS A 548 8.73 -24.27 8.05
C LYS A 548 8.40 -23.11 7.13
N TYR A 549 7.66 -23.36 6.04
CA TYR A 549 7.39 -22.33 5.03
C TYR A 549 6.79 -21.04 5.63
N TYR A 550 5.91 -21.14 6.62
CA TYR A 550 5.39 -19.95 7.29
C TYR A 550 6.50 -19.08 7.92
N ASP A 551 7.52 -19.70 8.52
CA ASP A 551 8.64 -19.01 9.15
C ASP A 551 9.72 -18.60 8.14
N ASP A 552 9.93 -19.40 7.11
CA ASP A 552 11.00 -19.26 6.13
C ASP A 552 10.67 -18.28 4.98
N LEU A 553 9.39 -18.04 4.70
CA LEU A 553 8.93 -17.09 3.68
C LEU A 553 8.74 -15.68 4.27
N ASN A 554 9.14 -14.65 3.53
CA ASN A 554 9.12 -13.24 3.95
C ASN A 554 9.73 -13.05 5.36
N LYS A 555 10.85 -13.74 5.62
CA LYS A 555 11.45 -13.86 6.95
C LYS A 555 11.90 -12.52 7.54
N ASN A 556 12.13 -11.53 6.68
CA ASN A 556 12.60 -10.21 7.08
C ASN A 556 11.47 -9.34 7.66
N ILE A 557 10.20 -9.68 7.42
CA ILE A 557 9.05 -9.02 8.06
C ILE A 557 9.02 -9.43 9.54
N THR A 558 9.47 -8.53 10.42
CA THR A 558 9.62 -8.80 11.86
C THR A 558 8.33 -8.67 12.65
N ASN A 559 7.37 -7.88 12.16
CA ASN A 559 6.03 -7.83 12.75
C ASN A 559 5.27 -9.13 12.40
N ARG A 560 4.95 -9.96 13.41
CA ARG A 560 4.36 -11.29 13.20
C ARG A 560 2.98 -11.22 12.56
N TYR A 561 2.18 -10.21 12.89
CA TYR A 561 0.87 -10.06 12.28
C TYR A 561 0.95 -9.58 10.83
N LEU A 562 1.84 -8.63 10.53
CA LEU A 562 2.10 -8.23 9.15
C LEU A 562 2.61 -9.41 8.31
N LYS A 563 3.48 -10.25 8.90
CA LYS A 563 3.94 -11.48 8.26
C LYS A 563 2.79 -12.47 8.04
N TYR A 564 1.89 -12.62 9.01
CA TYR A 564 0.67 -13.42 8.86
C TYR A 564 -0.16 -12.94 7.67
N LEU A 565 -0.46 -11.64 7.57
CA LEU A 565 -1.21 -11.07 6.45
C LEU A 565 -0.50 -11.33 5.11
N THR A 566 0.81 -11.10 5.07
CA THR A 566 1.62 -11.27 3.85
C THR A 566 1.66 -12.73 3.39
N ASN A 567 2.01 -13.65 4.29
CA ASN A 567 2.18 -15.07 3.94
C ASN A 567 0.83 -15.76 3.68
N THR A 568 -0.24 -15.35 4.36
CA THR A 568 -1.59 -15.86 4.09
C THR A 568 -2.11 -15.42 2.73
N SER A 569 -1.64 -14.29 2.19
CA SER A 569 -1.96 -13.84 0.83
C SER A 569 -1.49 -14.82 -0.26
N LEU A 570 -0.51 -15.70 0.04
CA LEU A 570 0.00 -16.70 -0.90
C LEU A 570 -1.02 -17.77 -1.29
N ILE A 571 -2.00 -18.02 -0.43
CA ILE A 571 -3.04 -19.05 -0.64
C ILE A 571 -4.36 -18.44 -1.10
N LYS A 572 -4.40 -17.14 -1.41
CA LYS A 572 -5.57 -16.49 -2.00
C LYS A 572 -5.99 -17.20 -3.29
N GLY A 573 -7.29 -17.47 -3.41
CA GLY A 573 -7.88 -18.08 -4.60
C GLY A 573 -7.61 -19.58 -4.75
N ILE A 574 -7.00 -20.22 -3.76
CA ILE A 574 -6.87 -21.67 -3.70
C ILE A 574 -8.14 -22.27 -3.09
N ASP A 575 -8.77 -23.21 -3.79
CA ASP A 575 -9.92 -23.94 -3.28
C ASP A 575 -9.59 -24.61 -1.94
N GLY A 576 -10.48 -24.42 -0.96
CA GLY A 576 -10.31 -24.92 0.39
C GLY A 576 -9.52 -23.98 1.33
N ALA A 577 -9.00 -22.85 0.86
CA ALA A 577 -8.41 -21.85 1.75
C ALA A 577 -9.47 -21.19 2.64
N ALA A 578 -9.18 -21.07 3.94
CA ALA A 578 -10.04 -20.37 4.90
C ALA A 578 -10.03 -18.83 4.77
N THR A 579 -9.15 -18.26 3.94
CA THR A 579 -8.90 -16.82 3.80
C THR A 579 -8.84 -16.41 2.33
N SER A 580 -9.22 -15.17 2.00
CA SER A 580 -9.36 -14.70 0.61
C SER A 580 -8.70 -13.36 0.28
N PHE A 581 -8.05 -12.70 1.25
CA PHE A 581 -7.44 -11.39 1.05
C PHE A 581 -6.04 -11.44 0.41
N ASP A 582 -5.58 -10.29 -0.09
CA ASP A 582 -4.19 -10.09 -0.55
C ASP A 582 -3.68 -8.73 -0.08
N ALA A 583 -2.75 -8.76 0.88
CA ALA A 583 -2.18 -7.57 1.49
C ALA A 583 -1.47 -6.65 0.48
N MET A 584 -0.76 -7.21 -0.50
CA MET A 584 -0.06 -6.39 -1.50
C MET A 584 -1.01 -5.80 -2.54
N SER A 585 -2.13 -6.46 -2.83
CA SER A 585 -3.20 -5.86 -3.62
C SER A 585 -3.77 -4.63 -2.91
N GLU A 586 -4.00 -4.70 -1.59
CA GLU A 586 -4.48 -3.56 -0.79
C GLU A 586 -3.46 -2.41 -0.71
N VAL A 587 -2.16 -2.73 -0.57
CA VAL A 587 -1.09 -1.72 -0.61
C VAL A 587 -1.06 -1.00 -1.96
N LYS A 588 -1.19 -1.75 -3.07
CA LYS A 588 -1.21 -1.19 -4.43
C LYS A 588 -2.44 -0.33 -4.69
N ASP A 589 -3.60 -0.76 -4.19
CA ASP A 589 -4.83 0.04 -4.24
C ASP A 589 -4.67 1.33 -3.41
N TRP A 590 -4.05 1.24 -2.22
CA TRP A 590 -3.81 2.40 -1.35
C TRP A 590 -2.90 3.45 -1.99
N VAL A 591 -1.87 3.07 -2.73
CA VAL A 591 -0.95 3.98 -3.45
C VAL A 591 -1.25 4.10 -4.93
N LYS A 592 -2.49 3.85 -5.35
CA LYS A 592 -2.89 4.02 -6.73
C LYS A 592 -2.94 5.49 -7.11
N ILE A 593 -2.46 5.82 -8.31
CA ILE A 593 -2.60 7.17 -8.86
C ILE A 593 -4.05 7.36 -9.27
N GLU A 594 -4.76 8.22 -8.55
CA GLU A 594 -6.14 8.61 -8.87
C GLU A 594 -6.25 10.13 -9.07
N SER A 595 -7.05 10.54 -10.05
CA SER A 595 -7.49 11.93 -10.20
C SER A 595 -8.63 12.20 -9.22
N SER A 596 -8.28 12.50 -7.97
CA SER A 596 -9.23 12.88 -6.92
C SER A 596 -8.95 14.32 -6.47
N THR A 597 -9.95 14.96 -5.87
CA THR A 597 -9.73 16.18 -5.06
C THR A 597 -9.45 15.84 -3.59
N ASP A 598 -9.73 14.60 -3.18
CA ASP A 598 -9.51 14.13 -1.81
C ASP A 598 -8.01 13.91 -1.54
N VAL A 599 -7.46 14.73 -0.63
CA VAL A 599 -6.04 14.74 -0.26
C VAL A 599 -5.58 13.41 0.33
N SER A 600 -6.48 12.64 0.95
CA SER A 600 -6.16 11.31 1.49
C SER A 600 -5.78 10.29 0.40
N LYS A 601 -6.18 10.56 -0.85
CA LYS A 601 -5.84 9.74 -2.02
C LYS A 601 -4.47 10.07 -2.65
N TYR A 602 -3.71 10.99 -2.07
CA TYR A 602 -2.33 11.32 -2.51
C TYR A 602 -1.24 10.54 -1.78
N SER A 603 -1.62 9.51 -1.01
CA SER A 603 -0.72 8.54 -0.37
C SER A 603 0.44 8.09 -1.25
N TRP A 604 0.19 7.89 -2.55
CA TRP A 604 1.19 7.47 -3.53
C TRP A 604 2.35 8.46 -3.66
N SER A 605 2.03 9.75 -3.71
CA SER A 605 3.00 10.81 -4.00
C SER A 605 3.90 11.12 -2.81
N THR A 606 3.33 11.18 -1.61
CA THR A 606 4.11 11.36 -0.37
C THR A 606 4.92 10.13 -0.03
N SER A 607 4.43 8.93 -0.34
CA SER A 607 5.17 7.68 -0.09
C SER A 607 6.37 7.51 -1.02
N VAL A 608 6.27 7.92 -2.29
CA VAL A 608 7.43 7.96 -3.19
C VAL A 608 8.49 8.96 -2.67
N PHE A 609 8.06 10.16 -2.30
CA PHE A 609 8.97 11.16 -1.71
C PHE A 609 9.69 10.62 -0.46
N GLU A 610 8.93 10.08 0.49
CA GLU A 610 9.48 9.54 1.73
C GLU A 610 10.36 8.33 1.50
N TYR A 611 10.05 7.49 0.51
CA TYR A 611 10.90 6.36 0.13
C TYR A 611 12.30 6.86 -0.23
N PHE A 612 12.40 7.78 -1.20
CA PHE A 612 13.68 8.30 -1.66
C PHE A 612 14.41 9.09 -0.57
N LYS A 613 13.70 9.87 0.24
CA LYS A 613 14.30 10.54 1.40
C LYS A 613 14.86 9.53 2.41
N THR A 614 14.11 8.45 2.69
CA THR A 614 14.48 7.41 3.66
C THR A 614 15.72 6.64 3.23
N ILE A 615 15.84 6.35 1.92
CA ILE A 615 16.99 5.63 1.37
C ILE A 615 18.13 6.56 0.93
N SER A 616 18.09 7.86 1.27
CA SER A 616 19.16 8.80 0.92
C SER A 616 20.06 9.11 2.11
N ILE A 617 21.33 9.42 1.82
CA ILE A 617 22.36 9.82 2.79
C ILE A 617 23.19 10.98 2.26
N ASP A 618 23.72 11.77 3.19
CA ASP A 618 24.78 12.77 2.96
C ASP A 618 26.08 12.22 3.58
N GLY A 619 26.97 11.71 2.74
CA GLY A 619 28.15 10.97 3.16
C GLY A 619 27.78 9.70 3.95
N LYS A 620 27.87 9.75 5.29
CA LYS A 620 27.45 8.65 6.19
C LYS A 620 26.23 8.99 7.05
N ASN A 621 25.69 10.20 6.91
CA ASN A 621 24.61 10.69 7.74
C ASN A 621 23.28 10.53 7.01
N LYS A 622 22.23 10.18 7.76
CA LYS A 622 20.86 10.19 7.25
C LYS A 622 20.45 11.62 6.88
N VAL A 623 19.57 11.76 5.91
CA VAL A 623 18.93 13.05 5.59
C VAL A 623 18.23 13.59 6.84
N SER A 624 18.77 14.67 7.40
CA SER A 624 18.21 15.34 8.59
C SER A 624 17.19 16.42 8.22
N ASP A 625 17.39 17.12 7.11
CA ASP A 625 16.53 18.20 6.65
C ASP A 625 15.80 17.83 5.35
N GLN A 626 14.46 17.97 5.37
CA GLN A 626 13.61 17.80 4.21
C GLN A 626 13.83 18.88 3.15
N LYS A 627 14.07 20.11 3.60
CA LYS A 627 14.23 21.29 2.76
C LYS A 627 15.45 21.14 1.86
N ASP A 628 16.59 20.82 2.45
CA ASP A 628 17.82 20.56 1.71
C ASP A 628 17.65 19.43 0.69
N PHE A 629 16.94 18.36 1.06
CA PHE A 629 16.69 17.24 0.16
C PHE A 629 15.87 17.66 -1.06
N ILE A 630 14.81 18.46 -0.86
CA ILE A 630 13.99 19.00 -1.95
C ILE A 630 14.82 19.86 -2.92
N ASN A 631 15.74 20.67 -2.39
CA ASN A 631 16.55 21.59 -3.19
C ASN A 631 17.52 20.89 -4.15
N GLN A 632 17.78 19.59 -3.96
CA GLN A 632 18.48 18.79 -4.96
C GLN A 632 17.66 18.59 -6.24
N PHE A 633 16.32 18.60 -6.13
CA PHE A 633 15.40 18.25 -7.22
C PHE A 633 14.64 19.45 -7.79
N ILE A 634 14.29 20.43 -6.95
CA ILE A 634 13.49 21.59 -7.34
C ILE A 634 14.32 22.85 -7.12
N GLU A 635 14.33 23.75 -8.11
CA GLU A 635 15.00 25.04 -8.02
C GLU A 635 13.98 26.19 -8.01
N PHE A 636 13.98 26.97 -6.94
CA PHE A 636 13.15 28.16 -6.79
C PHE A 636 13.99 29.39 -7.18
N LYS A 637 13.82 29.87 -8.42
CA LYS A 637 14.66 30.96 -8.98
C LYS A 637 14.34 32.32 -8.36
N LYS A 638 15.38 33.15 -8.27
CA LYS A 638 15.33 34.59 -7.98
C LYS A 638 15.38 35.32 -9.32
N ASP A 639 14.45 36.23 -9.61
CA ASP A 639 14.63 37.17 -10.72
C ASP A 639 15.58 38.30 -10.29
N GLU A 640 16.22 38.95 -11.27
CA GLU A 640 17.31 39.94 -11.07
C GLU A 640 16.88 41.22 -10.31
N SER A 641 15.60 41.38 -9.96
CA SER A 641 15.07 42.55 -9.26
C SER A 641 15.14 42.43 -7.72
N ALA A 642 15.52 43.54 -7.06
CA ALA A 642 15.51 43.65 -5.60
C ALA A 642 14.08 43.48 -5.04
N GLY A 643 13.82 42.34 -4.39
CA GLY A 643 12.52 41.94 -3.84
C GLY A 643 12.09 40.51 -4.18
N ASP A 644 12.75 39.85 -5.13
CA ASP A 644 12.39 38.51 -5.60
C ASP A 644 13.04 37.36 -4.79
N GLU A 645 14.12 37.64 -4.07
CA GLU A 645 14.78 36.69 -3.15
C GLU A 645 13.87 36.26 -1.98
N ASP A 646 13.13 37.21 -1.40
CA ASP A 646 12.15 36.95 -0.36
C ASP A 646 11.02 36.04 -0.86
N ILE A 647 10.71 36.12 -2.15
CA ILE A 647 9.57 35.41 -2.75
C ILE A 647 9.95 33.98 -3.12
N ALA A 648 11.14 33.76 -3.70
CA ALA A 648 11.68 32.42 -3.95
C ALA A 648 11.79 31.63 -2.63
N THR A 649 12.34 32.27 -1.60
CA THR A 649 12.44 31.70 -0.23
C THR A 649 11.05 31.43 0.37
N ALA A 650 10.08 32.33 0.17
CA ALA A 650 8.72 32.12 0.64
C ALA A 650 8.01 30.94 -0.07
N LEU A 651 8.23 30.76 -1.38
CA LEU A 651 7.69 29.62 -2.12
C LEU A 651 8.30 28.29 -1.70
N GLU A 652 9.60 28.24 -1.53
CA GLU A 652 10.33 27.09 -1.02
C GLU A 652 9.83 26.69 0.37
N ASN A 653 9.74 27.66 1.30
CA ASN A 653 9.21 27.42 2.65
C ASN A 653 7.74 26.95 2.61
N LYS A 654 6.95 27.50 1.68
CA LYS A 654 5.55 27.10 1.48
C LYS A 654 5.43 25.68 0.94
N PHE A 655 6.24 25.29 -0.04
CA PHE A 655 6.26 23.92 -0.57
C PHE A 655 6.62 22.92 0.53
N ASN A 656 7.63 23.22 1.33
CA ASN A 656 8.00 22.41 2.49
C ASN A 656 6.86 22.27 3.52
N SER A 657 6.23 23.38 3.89
CA SER A 657 5.10 23.40 4.82
C SER A 657 3.90 22.60 4.29
N MET A 658 3.61 22.75 3.00
CA MET A 658 2.55 22.03 2.30
C MET A 658 2.83 20.53 2.28
N LEU A 659 4.06 20.10 1.94
CA LEU A 659 4.44 18.70 1.95
C LEU A 659 4.29 18.08 3.33
N ASN A 660 4.80 18.75 4.37
CA ASN A 660 4.63 18.30 5.76
C ASN A 660 3.15 18.16 6.13
N THR A 661 2.29 19.07 5.63
CA THR A 661 0.85 19.02 5.90
C THR A 661 0.19 17.87 5.16
N VAL A 662 0.49 17.64 3.88
CA VAL A 662 -0.06 16.50 3.11
C VAL A 662 0.39 15.18 3.73
N GLN A 663 1.65 15.05 4.14
CA GLN A 663 2.15 13.87 4.87
C GLN A 663 1.36 13.64 6.17
N SER A 664 1.18 14.69 6.97
CA SER A 664 0.39 14.62 8.21
C SER A 664 -1.07 14.22 7.97
N ILE A 665 -1.69 14.78 6.92
CA ILE A 665 -3.07 14.44 6.52
C ILE A 665 -3.15 12.99 6.08
N VAL A 666 -2.30 12.53 5.16
CA VAL A 666 -2.28 11.14 4.67
C VAL A 666 -2.10 10.17 5.84
N ASP A 667 -1.19 10.48 6.76
CA ASP A 667 -0.91 9.62 7.90
C ASP A 667 -2.04 9.58 8.94
N SER A 668 -2.89 10.61 9.01
CA SER A 668 -3.94 10.73 10.05
C SER A 668 -5.36 10.56 9.49
N ALA A 669 -5.52 10.61 8.17
CA ALA A 669 -6.82 10.50 7.47
C ALA A 669 -7.58 9.21 7.82
N PRO A 670 -6.95 8.02 7.90
CA PRO A 670 -7.67 6.79 8.27
C PRO A 670 -8.28 6.86 9.67
N SER A 671 -7.48 7.27 10.67
CA SER A 671 -7.97 7.46 12.04
C SER A 671 -9.11 8.48 12.10
N ASN A 672 -8.96 9.62 11.41
CA ASN A 672 -9.99 10.66 11.39
C ASN A 672 -11.28 10.18 10.70
N ALA A 673 -11.18 9.44 9.60
CA ALA A 673 -12.32 8.87 8.90
C ALA A 673 -13.10 7.89 9.80
N PHE A 674 -12.38 7.02 10.51
CA PHE A 674 -12.97 6.12 11.50
C PHE A 674 -13.73 6.88 12.58
N VAL A 675 -13.07 7.84 13.24
CA VAL A 675 -13.67 8.64 14.34
C VAL A 675 -14.95 9.34 13.87
N ASN A 676 -14.96 9.87 12.65
CA ASN A 676 -16.11 10.56 12.10
C ASN A 676 -17.29 9.63 11.82
N GLU A 677 -17.08 8.48 11.16
CA GLU A 677 -18.18 7.53 10.95
C GLU A 677 -18.65 6.89 12.26
N PHE A 678 -17.75 6.61 13.19
CA PHE A 678 -18.08 6.17 14.55
C PHE A 678 -19.03 7.17 15.24
N ASN A 679 -18.66 8.45 15.25
CA ASN A 679 -19.48 9.50 15.87
C ASN A 679 -20.84 9.66 15.16
N LYS A 680 -20.85 9.66 13.84
CA LYS A 680 -22.07 9.74 13.02
C LYS A 680 -22.99 8.55 13.28
N ARG A 681 -22.45 7.32 13.30
CA ARG A 681 -23.20 6.11 13.59
C ARG A 681 -23.80 6.14 14.99
N ASN A 682 -23.03 6.58 15.99
CA ASN A 682 -23.53 6.77 17.35
C ASN A 682 -24.67 7.80 17.43
N GLU A 683 -24.60 8.89 16.66
CA GLU A 683 -25.71 9.85 16.57
C GLU A 683 -26.95 9.26 15.89
N GLU A 684 -26.77 8.49 14.82
CA GLU A 684 -27.86 7.80 14.12
C GLU A 684 -28.58 6.81 15.04
N ILE A 685 -27.82 6.00 15.77
CA ILE A 685 -28.36 5.04 16.76
C ILE A 685 -29.19 5.78 17.79
N LYS A 686 -28.66 6.87 18.39
CA LYS A 686 -29.41 7.69 19.36
C LYS A 686 -30.71 8.24 18.77
N LYS A 687 -30.69 8.77 17.54
CA LYS A 687 -31.87 9.31 16.87
C LYS A 687 -32.94 8.25 16.57
N GLN A 688 -32.54 7.04 16.17
CA GLN A 688 -33.47 5.92 15.88
C GLN A 688 -34.08 5.37 17.17
N SER A 689 -33.24 5.22 18.17
CA SER A 689 -33.57 4.82 19.53
C SER A 689 -34.61 5.70 20.21
N ASP A 690 -34.60 7.01 19.95
CA ASP A 690 -35.58 7.92 20.55
C ASP A 690 -36.97 7.83 19.89
N LYS A 691 -37.10 7.09 18.78
CA LYS A 691 -38.33 6.97 17.98
C LYS A 691 -38.96 5.57 17.97
N SER A 692 -38.32 4.57 18.57
CA SER A 692 -38.73 3.15 18.54
C SER A 692 -38.09 2.35 19.67
N ASP A 693 -38.41 1.06 19.80
CA ASP A 693 -37.70 0.11 20.67
C ASP A 693 -36.32 -0.31 20.10
N TYR A 694 -35.79 0.47 19.16
CA TYR A 694 -34.48 0.24 18.55
C TYR A 694 -33.40 0.15 19.63
N PRO A 695 -32.52 -0.85 19.56
CA PRO A 695 -31.45 -1.04 20.53
C PRO A 695 -30.53 0.19 20.69
N LYS A 696 -30.54 0.83 21.87
CA LYS A 696 -29.83 2.11 22.15
C LYS A 696 -28.34 2.02 22.46
N ARG A 697 -27.79 0.81 22.66
CA ARG A 697 -26.38 0.73 23.07
C ARG A 697 -25.44 1.21 21.99
N ILE A 698 -24.53 2.06 22.44
CA ILE A 698 -23.43 2.66 21.69
C ILE A 698 -22.14 2.45 22.49
N ILE A 699 -21.01 2.60 21.83
CA ILE A 699 -19.72 2.75 22.49
C ILE A 699 -19.57 4.24 22.86
N GLU A 700 -19.42 4.56 24.14
CA GLU A 700 -19.28 5.95 24.58
C GLU A 700 -17.87 6.47 24.30
N GLY A 701 -17.76 7.52 23.47
CA GLY A 701 -16.51 7.93 22.81
C GLY A 701 -15.79 9.16 23.37
N LYS A 702 -16.23 9.79 24.48
CA LYS A 702 -15.70 11.11 24.86
C LYS A 702 -14.20 11.17 25.21
N ASP A 703 -13.57 10.03 25.53
CA ASP A 703 -12.15 9.98 25.91
C ASP A 703 -11.28 9.00 25.08
N LEU A 704 -11.82 8.35 24.02
CA LEU A 704 -11.28 7.03 23.58
C LEU A 704 -11.02 6.85 22.08
N PHE A 705 -11.82 7.47 21.22
CA PHE A 705 -11.54 7.62 19.79
C PHE A 705 -11.44 9.11 19.50
N ASP A 706 -10.57 9.79 20.25
CA ASP A 706 -10.25 11.20 20.10
C ASP A 706 -9.07 11.39 19.12
N ASP A 707 -8.50 12.60 19.08
CA ASP A 707 -7.33 12.95 18.26
C ASP A 707 -6.12 12.00 18.46
N ASN A 708 -6.10 11.14 19.50
CA ASN A 708 -5.02 10.21 19.80
C ASN A 708 -5.16 8.81 19.18
N LEU A 709 -6.25 8.49 18.46
CA LEU A 709 -6.46 7.15 17.87
C LEU A 709 -5.26 6.67 17.06
N LYS A 710 -4.63 7.55 16.28
CA LYS A 710 -3.41 7.25 15.53
C LYS A 710 -2.28 6.73 16.44
N SER A 711 -2.06 7.38 17.58
CA SER A 711 -1.04 7.00 18.55
C SER A 711 -1.33 5.64 19.17
N ILE A 712 -2.59 5.39 19.54
CA ILE A 712 -3.02 4.10 20.10
C ILE A 712 -2.85 2.98 19.07
N ALA A 713 -3.31 3.22 17.84
CA ALA A 713 -3.19 2.27 16.74
C ALA A 713 -1.73 1.93 16.44
N ASN A 714 -0.85 2.93 16.33
CA ASN A 714 0.59 2.74 16.07
C ASN A 714 1.31 1.93 17.16
N LYS A 715 0.80 1.90 18.40
CA LYS A 715 1.36 1.02 19.45
C LYS A 715 1.11 -0.47 19.14
N LYS A 716 -0.05 -0.81 18.57
CA LYS A 716 -0.43 -2.20 18.22
C LYS A 716 0.06 -2.56 16.81
N PHE A 717 -0.10 -1.66 15.85
CA PHE A 717 0.27 -1.80 14.44
C PHE A 717 1.60 -1.08 14.13
N TRP A 718 2.65 -1.43 14.87
CA TRP A 718 3.97 -0.78 14.73
C TRP A 718 4.73 -1.27 13.47
N LYS A 719 5.64 -0.42 12.97
CA LYS A 719 6.62 -0.80 11.94
C LYS A 719 8.05 -0.84 12.48
N PRO A 720 8.94 -1.63 11.85
CA PRO A 720 10.32 -1.73 12.33
C PRO A 720 11.05 -0.39 12.21
N GLY A 721 11.88 -0.07 13.20
CA GLY A 721 12.56 1.23 13.33
C GLY A 721 11.77 2.29 14.10
N ASP A 722 10.50 2.04 14.44
CA ASP A 722 9.78 2.87 15.42
C ASP A 722 10.56 2.84 16.75
N LYS A 723 10.84 4.02 17.32
CA LYS A 723 11.47 4.10 18.64
C LYS A 723 10.63 3.29 19.62
N ALA A 724 11.28 2.49 20.46
CA ALA A 724 10.60 1.90 21.61
C ALA A 724 9.94 3.05 22.38
N THR A 725 8.63 2.94 22.61
CA THR A 725 7.83 3.98 23.26
C THR A 725 8.44 4.32 24.62
N GLU A 726 9.19 5.41 24.71
CA GLU A 726 9.11 6.26 25.89
C GLU A 726 7.68 6.78 25.92
N ASP A 727 7.06 6.84 27.10
CA ASP A 727 5.75 7.46 27.27
C ASP A 727 5.78 8.86 26.68
N VAL A 728 5.33 8.98 25.44
CA VAL A 728 5.18 10.26 24.76
C VAL A 728 4.10 10.96 25.55
N GLN A 729 4.49 11.93 26.38
CA GLN A 729 3.56 12.91 26.91
C GLN A 729 2.71 13.37 25.74
N ALA A 730 1.40 13.14 25.85
CA ALA A 730 0.44 13.57 24.86
C ALA A 730 0.76 15.01 24.49
N MET A 731 1.23 15.22 23.26
CA MET A 731 1.28 16.57 22.72
C MET A 731 -0.18 16.94 22.53
N SER A 732 -0.69 17.70 23.50
CA SER A 732 -1.96 18.37 23.36
C SER A 732 -1.95 19.10 22.02
N LEU A 733 -2.85 18.70 21.12
CA LEU A 733 -3.18 19.42 19.88
C LEU A 733 -3.87 20.77 20.15
N ASN A 734 -3.63 21.37 21.32
CA ASN A 734 -4.04 22.72 21.60
C ASN A 734 -3.23 23.68 20.70
N TYR A 735 -3.96 24.25 19.73
CA TYR A 735 -3.63 25.43 18.92
C TYR A 735 -2.97 25.28 17.55
N LEU A 736 -3.17 24.17 16.85
CA LEU A 736 -3.11 24.21 15.38
C LEU A 736 -4.30 23.44 14.77
N ASN A 737 -5.32 24.20 14.36
CA ASN A 737 -6.30 23.86 13.32
C ASN A 737 -7.54 22.98 13.66
N VAL A 738 -8.17 23.19 14.83
CA VAL A 738 -9.52 22.65 15.11
C VAL A 738 -10.59 23.21 14.13
N GLU A 739 -10.41 24.42 13.58
CA GLU A 739 -11.24 24.92 12.48
C GLU A 739 -11.02 24.17 11.16
N PHE A 740 -9.82 23.62 10.93
CA PHE A 740 -9.45 22.98 9.67
C PHE A 740 -10.17 21.66 9.45
N ILE A 741 -10.22 20.85 10.52
CA ILE A 741 -10.91 19.57 10.54
C ILE A 741 -12.41 19.81 10.41
N ASN A 742 -12.97 20.78 11.14
CA ASN A 742 -14.40 21.08 11.10
C ASN A 742 -14.91 21.60 9.74
N ILE A 743 -14.05 22.23 8.93
CA ILE A 743 -14.43 22.79 7.62
C ILE A 743 -14.23 21.77 6.49
N TYR A 744 -13.25 20.86 6.60
CA TYR A 744 -13.12 19.74 5.67
C TYR A 744 -14.35 18.81 5.71
N TYR A 745 -14.90 18.57 6.90
CA TYR A 745 -16.09 17.71 7.06
C TYR A 745 -17.43 18.43 6.91
N LYS A 746 -17.48 19.77 6.99
CA LYS A 746 -18.71 20.55 6.72
C LYS A 746 -19.13 20.62 5.25
N ASN A 747 -18.21 20.36 4.32
CA ASN A 747 -18.49 20.44 2.88
C ASN A 747 -19.18 19.19 2.30
N TYR A 748 -19.45 18.16 3.11
CA TYR A 748 -20.51 17.21 2.81
C TYR A 748 -21.85 17.87 3.17
N SER A 749 -22.42 18.59 2.22
CA SER A 749 -23.68 19.31 2.39
C SER A 749 -24.82 18.34 2.70
N PHE A 750 -25.20 18.29 3.98
CA PHE A 750 -26.56 17.99 4.38
C PHE A 750 -27.48 19.06 3.79
N TYR A 751 -28.37 18.70 2.86
CA TYR A 751 -29.60 19.46 2.69
C TYR A 751 -30.42 19.28 3.98
N ARG A 752 -30.33 20.25 4.90
CA ARG A 752 -31.39 20.47 5.90
C ARG A 752 -32.61 20.98 5.15
N GLY A 753 -33.44 20.06 4.67
CA GLY A 753 -34.79 20.37 4.25
C GLY A 753 -35.64 20.63 5.49
N ASP A 754 -35.64 21.89 5.94
CA ASP A 754 -36.70 22.49 6.76
C ASP A 754 -36.75 24.00 6.46
N LYS A 755 -37.18 24.32 5.23
CA LYS A 755 -38.15 25.37 4.88
C LYS A 755 -38.51 25.31 3.40
#